data_AF-A0A9E5KEX3-F1
#
_entry.id   AF-A0A9E5KEX3-F1
#
_cell.length_a   1.000
_cell.length_b   1.000
_cell.length_c   1.000
_cell.angle_alpha   90.00
_cell.angle_beta   90.00
_cell.angle_gamma   90.00
#
_symmetry.space_group_name_H-M   'P 1'
#
loop_
_entity.id
_entity.type
_entity.pdbx_description
1 polymer ?
#
loop_
_entity_poly.entity_id
_entity_poly.type
_entity_poly.pdbx_seq_one_letter_code
_entity_poly.pdbx_strand_id
1 'polypeptide(L)'
;MKLIDIIARTAGRNRWVCVEIKIHAFSTRRHPLPTCLERLSSLRRLDVIDSGVLQRLKQAAPRGRVLTAPAQLAGYDADGLGYKTFRPDAVVIPANADELVRLLKESRNMGMPVTIRGAGTSLSGGPVAAQGGVVIHTSALRAVRTIKKDAFWCEAECSVSLNQLDVALLPHGLFYPPDPSSGPVCTLGGNVAMNAGGAHCFRYGVTSNYVLGLEAVTLDGTVHRMGGPAGGRGDWREDWKRLMVGSEGTLAAFTRFWLRLLPRPEKCWTYRATFPDLHSAEKAIHALALHASFPVAIELMDPRCVAMVENSPMAVGLPKDAFLIVTEIDGPAVLVDVRAKAVASLLHHAGASTVEYSDDETTRKGLWKARKVAGGLMGQISPDFLVQDTVIPKSALAEMLQLVYDEADAAGLPAVNVFHAGDGNLHPNFLFDSRKPGDIEKVEAISKRLMQRVVEVGGALSGEHGIGNDKTAYMPLVFGGAALKLQLAIPGIFNPLHQLNPMKVFDSRRFGQPDSHNKTTSQISEPARVFQHYFDPIDATLCAPASITASELQAMCAPHGLHFPLLLSASLPLCEQVVASGFAPASSRFGPYCDNIIGMNWKLPGGQVIRIGERVAKSTTGYDLLRFLLNSNGRLGEPVDFVIRLRPDCGTDGIFFLTGEHHAVARATAQLLSTCWQHWFDTIDVICRPDIQTSQLRISLNCPDTEWQVYEEHLANLAASHALNLTVEAGVRLKPDGCPDLVFKTTPDKVIDLAHQLATTNHLTTIALAYNGIVHGYLASSAEISNSPENQIAPIVQRYASTLVGDGGDWQSRHVPRPPARGVEAEWMTLLEQEFATV
;
A
#
# COMPACT_ATOMS: atom_id res chain seq x y z
N MET A 1 29.55 -16.41 46.43
CA MET A 1 28.28 -16.88 47.04
C MET A 1 28.03 -16.24 48.40
N LYS A 2 28.88 -16.40 49.43
CA LYS A 2 28.67 -15.76 50.75
C LYS A 2 28.63 -14.20 50.75
N LEU A 3 29.32 -13.54 49.82
CA LEU A 3 29.29 -12.07 49.70
C LEU A 3 28.01 -11.53 49.03
N ILE A 4 27.40 -12.33 48.14
CA ILE A 4 26.16 -11.97 47.42
C ILE A 4 24.97 -12.04 48.39
N ASP A 5 24.97 -13.02 49.30
CA ASP A 5 23.98 -13.15 50.37
C ASP A 5 24.00 -12.00 51.39
N ILE A 6 25.17 -11.39 51.62
CA ILE A 6 25.30 -10.23 52.52
C ILE A 6 24.75 -8.96 51.84
N ILE A 7 24.99 -8.79 50.54
CA ILE A 7 24.48 -7.64 49.77
C ILE A 7 22.95 -7.69 49.63
N ALA A 8 22.39 -8.88 49.36
CA ALA A 8 20.95 -9.09 49.26
C ALA A 8 20.20 -8.80 50.57
N ARG A 9 20.81 -9.09 51.73
CA ARG A 9 20.22 -8.81 53.05
C ARG A 9 20.29 -7.34 53.47
N THR A 10 21.17 -6.54 52.86
CA THR A 10 21.37 -5.13 53.25
C THR A 10 20.59 -4.15 52.37
N ALA A 11 20.15 -4.56 51.17
CA ALA A 11 19.44 -3.71 50.20
C ALA A 11 17.96 -3.39 50.55
N GLY A 12 17.45 -3.90 51.68
CA GLY A 12 16.05 -3.73 52.08
C GLY A 12 15.65 -2.36 52.64
N ARG A 13 16.54 -1.36 52.70
CA ARG A 13 16.19 -0.01 53.21
C ARG A 13 16.96 1.10 52.50
N ASN A 14 16.24 1.90 51.69
CA ASN A 14 16.55 3.23 51.15
C ASN A 14 17.92 3.87 51.51
N ARG A 15 19.02 3.40 50.90
CA ARG A 15 20.28 4.16 50.73
C ARG A 15 21.20 3.47 49.73
N TRP A 16 21.72 4.24 48.78
CA TRP A 16 22.74 3.81 47.84
C TRP A 16 24.05 3.54 48.61
N VAL A 17 24.52 2.30 48.62
CA VAL A 17 25.83 1.93 49.17
C VAL A 17 26.79 1.75 48.00
N CYS A 18 27.85 2.57 47.95
CA CYS A 18 28.97 2.37 47.04
C CYS A 18 29.96 1.41 47.71
N VAL A 19 30.16 0.22 47.13
CA VAL A 19 31.15 -0.75 47.61
C VAL A 19 32.32 -0.77 46.63
N GLU A 20 33.49 -0.32 47.09
CA GLU A 20 34.74 -0.41 46.33
C GLU A 20 35.40 -1.76 46.61
N ILE A 21 35.50 -2.62 45.58
CA ILE A 21 36.14 -3.93 45.71
C ILE A 21 37.56 -3.83 45.14
N LYS A 22 38.58 -3.78 46.01
CA LYS A 22 39.99 -3.95 45.63
C LYS A 22 40.33 -5.44 45.58
N ILE A 23 40.57 -5.97 44.38
CA ILE A 23 41.07 -7.33 44.18
C ILE A 23 42.60 -7.26 44.10
N HIS A 24 43.30 -7.86 45.07
CA HIS A 24 44.75 -8.09 44.98
C HIS A 24 45.01 -9.35 44.16
N ALA A 25 45.82 -9.22 43.10
CA ALA A 25 46.21 -10.31 42.23
C ALA A 25 47.22 -11.23 42.93
N PHE A 26 46.84 -12.48 43.18
CA PHE A 26 47.80 -13.56 43.45
C PHE A 26 47.99 -14.39 42.18
N SER A 27 49.24 -14.41 41.70
CA SER A 27 49.73 -15.25 40.62
C SER A 27 49.80 -16.71 41.07
N THR A 28 49.07 -17.62 40.41
CA THR A 28 49.54 -18.98 40.07
C THR A 28 48.72 -19.58 38.92
N ARG A 29 49.39 -20.37 38.09
CA ARG A 29 48.94 -20.94 36.81
C ARG A 29 47.85 -22.02 36.98
N ARG A 30 46.76 -21.95 36.19
CA ARG A 30 46.16 -22.99 35.30
C ARG A 30 44.63 -22.81 35.11
N HIS A 31 44.23 -22.84 33.83
CA HIS A 31 42.87 -22.89 33.21
C HIS A 31 41.91 -21.69 33.41
N PRO A 32 41.48 -20.99 32.33
CA PRO A 32 40.38 -20.04 32.42
C PRO A 32 39.03 -20.76 32.23
N LEU A 33 38.11 -20.56 33.18
CA LEU A 33 36.67 -20.77 33.02
C LEU A 33 36.03 -19.44 32.57
N PRO A 34 35.60 -19.28 31.31
CA PRO A 34 35.00 -18.04 30.83
C PRO A 34 33.47 -18.18 30.79
N THR A 35 32.78 -18.05 31.92
CA THR A 35 31.29 -18.00 31.89
C THR A 35 30.63 -17.10 32.94
N CYS A 36 31.36 -16.56 33.91
CA CYS A 36 30.78 -15.66 34.93
C CYS A 36 31.14 -14.18 34.78
N LEU A 37 32.26 -13.84 34.13
CA LEU A 37 32.68 -12.43 33.93
C LEU A 37 31.96 -11.78 32.73
N GLU A 38 31.69 -12.52 31.65
CA GLU A 38 30.95 -12.00 30.49
C GLU A 38 29.47 -11.71 30.79
N ARG A 39 28.85 -12.47 31.72
CA ARG A 39 27.47 -12.23 32.18
C ARG A 39 27.31 -11.07 33.17
N LEU A 40 28.41 -10.57 33.75
CA LEU A 40 28.38 -9.40 34.64
C LEU A 40 28.70 -8.10 33.91
N SER A 41 29.43 -8.15 32.78
CA SER A 41 29.61 -7.00 31.89
C SER A 41 28.35 -6.60 31.12
N SER A 42 27.36 -7.48 31.01
CA SER A 42 26.09 -7.20 30.31
C SER A 42 25.06 -6.45 31.17
N LEU A 43 25.32 -6.21 32.46
CA LEU A 43 24.35 -5.61 33.39
C LEU A 43 24.68 -4.18 33.85
N ARG A 44 25.76 -3.56 33.33
CA ARG A 44 26.04 -2.11 33.52
C ARG A 44 26.86 -1.55 32.35
N ARG A 45 26.23 -1.27 31.22
CA ARG A 45 26.56 -0.05 30.49
C ARG A 45 25.37 0.88 30.61
N LEU A 46 25.53 1.93 31.40
CA LEU A 46 24.91 3.19 31.02
C LEU A 46 25.69 3.60 29.77
N ASP A 47 25.25 3.14 28.60
CA ASP A 47 25.87 3.46 27.32
C ASP A 47 25.75 4.97 27.10
N VAL A 48 26.77 5.68 27.54
CA VAL A 48 26.94 7.10 27.24
C VAL A 48 27.44 7.13 25.80
N ILE A 49 26.62 7.67 24.90
CA ILE A 49 27.01 7.94 23.51
C ILE A 49 28.39 8.63 23.49
N ASP A 50 29.26 8.18 22.59
CA ASP A 50 30.61 8.75 22.46
C ASP A 50 30.54 10.28 22.34
N SER A 51 31.42 10.97 23.08
CA SER A 51 31.40 12.43 23.16
C SER A 51 31.63 13.12 21.82
N GLY A 52 32.46 12.51 20.94
CA GLY A 52 32.70 12.99 19.58
C GLY A 52 31.50 12.78 18.67
N VAL A 53 30.84 11.62 18.76
CA VAL A 53 29.56 11.34 18.07
C VAL A 53 28.50 12.35 18.49
N LEU A 54 28.31 12.56 19.80
CA LEU A 54 27.34 13.52 20.32
C LEU A 54 27.61 14.95 19.85
N GLN A 55 28.89 15.35 19.77
CA GLN A 55 29.26 16.66 19.27
C GLN A 55 28.92 16.83 17.78
N ARG A 56 29.20 15.81 16.95
CA ARG A 56 28.83 15.83 15.52
C ARG A 56 27.31 15.87 15.32
N LEU A 57 26.54 15.09 16.08
CA LEU A 57 25.07 15.15 16.05
C LEU A 57 24.55 16.55 16.43
N LYS A 58 25.13 17.19 17.44
CA LYS A 58 24.80 18.57 17.84
C LYS A 58 25.24 19.64 16.83
N GLN A 59 26.23 19.35 15.99
CA GLN A 59 26.63 20.22 14.89
C GLN A 59 25.68 20.08 13.69
N ALA A 60 25.23 18.86 13.41
CA ALA A 60 24.30 18.57 12.31
C ALA A 60 22.86 19.07 12.59
N ALA A 61 22.41 19.00 13.85
CA ALA A 61 21.13 19.54 14.32
C ALA A 61 21.33 20.44 15.56
N PRO A 62 20.98 21.74 15.50
CA PRO A 62 21.30 22.71 16.55
C PRO A 62 20.64 22.40 17.91
N ARG A 63 21.12 23.08 18.97
CA ARG A 63 20.86 22.79 20.40
C ARG A 63 19.36 22.57 20.71
N GLY A 64 19.09 21.54 21.53
CA GLY A 64 17.75 21.17 22.01
C GLY A 64 17.02 20.10 21.21
N ARG A 65 17.61 19.69 20.07
CA ARG A 65 17.03 18.68 19.15
C ARG A 65 17.73 17.32 19.19
N VAL A 66 18.73 17.16 20.07
CA VAL A 66 19.43 15.89 20.30
C VAL A 66 19.11 15.42 21.72
N LEU A 67 18.39 14.32 21.84
CA LEU A 67 17.97 13.71 23.09
C LEU A 67 18.87 12.52 23.40
N THR A 68 19.35 12.45 24.64
CA THR A 68 20.23 11.36 25.11
C THR A 68 19.95 10.93 26.55
N ALA A 69 19.15 11.71 27.30
CA ALA A 69 18.83 11.35 28.67
C ALA A 69 17.90 10.11 28.68
N PRO A 70 18.08 9.15 29.60
CA PRO A 70 17.26 7.93 29.63
C PRO A 70 15.74 8.20 29.62
N ALA A 71 15.28 9.19 30.38
CA ALA A 71 13.86 9.57 30.42
C ALA A 71 13.34 10.13 29.09
N GLN A 72 14.20 10.75 28.28
CA GLN A 72 13.82 11.24 26.94
C GLN A 72 13.78 10.10 25.92
N LEU A 73 14.67 9.12 26.06
CA LEU A 73 14.78 7.98 25.14
C LEU A 73 13.67 6.95 25.33
N ALA A 74 13.15 6.79 26.55
CA ALA A 74 12.13 5.79 26.88
C ALA A 74 10.90 5.80 25.94
N GLY A 75 10.49 6.96 25.43
CA GLY A 75 9.37 7.08 24.47
C GLY A 75 9.68 6.58 23.05
N TYR A 76 10.92 6.15 22.80
CA TYR A 76 11.44 5.69 21.52
C TYR A 76 11.93 4.24 21.56
N ASP A 77 11.88 3.60 22.73
CA ASP A 77 12.32 2.22 22.92
C ASP A 77 11.37 1.22 22.25
N ALA A 78 10.11 1.60 21.99
CA ALA A 78 9.10 0.74 21.38
C ALA A 78 8.24 1.48 20.32
N ASP A 79 7.50 0.71 19.55
CA ASP A 79 6.36 1.16 18.75
C ASP A 79 5.06 0.53 19.30
N GLY A 80 4.01 0.45 18.48
CA GLY A 80 2.75 -0.16 18.87
C GLY A 80 2.82 -1.68 19.12
N LEU A 81 3.90 -2.37 18.72
CA LEU A 81 4.07 -3.81 19.00
C LEU A 81 4.25 -4.09 20.50
N GLY A 82 4.80 -3.14 21.26
CA GLY A 82 4.75 -3.09 22.73
C GLY A 82 5.67 -4.06 23.48
N TYR A 83 5.68 -5.36 23.15
CA TYR A 83 6.37 -6.39 23.95
C TYR A 83 7.89 -6.52 23.67
N LYS A 84 8.40 -5.85 22.62
CA LYS A 84 9.82 -5.81 22.25
C LYS A 84 10.34 -4.37 22.37
N THR A 85 11.41 -4.16 23.14
CA THR A 85 12.02 -2.85 23.35
C THR A 85 13.45 -2.79 22.81
N PHE A 86 13.78 -1.72 22.08
CA PHE A 86 15.07 -1.44 21.47
C PHE A 86 15.47 0.02 21.72
N ARG A 87 16.22 0.25 22.79
CA ARG A 87 16.62 1.60 23.19
C ARG A 87 17.64 2.21 22.22
N PRO A 88 17.41 3.41 21.66
CA PRO A 88 18.41 4.11 20.85
C PRO A 88 19.51 4.74 21.71
N ASP A 89 20.66 5.02 21.09
CA ASP A 89 21.76 5.77 21.72
C ASP A 89 21.47 7.28 21.77
N ALA A 90 20.76 7.78 20.75
CA ALA A 90 20.26 9.15 20.70
C ALA A 90 19.01 9.28 19.82
N VAL A 91 18.23 10.32 20.07
CA VAL A 91 17.14 10.74 19.17
C VAL A 91 17.46 12.14 18.66
N VAL A 92 17.32 12.38 17.35
CA VAL A 92 17.54 13.68 16.74
C VAL A 92 16.30 14.15 15.97
N ILE A 93 15.90 15.41 16.18
CA ILE A 93 14.71 16.02 15.55
C ILE A 93 15.17 17.14 14.59
N PRO A 94 15.40 16.86 13.29
CA PRO A 94 15.79 17.89 12.33
C PRO A 94 14.73 19.00 12.25
N ALA A 95 15.14 20.24 12.02
CA ALA A 95 14.24 21.38 11.84
C ALA A 95 13.62 21.45 10.45
N ASN A 96 14.31 20.90 9.46
CA ASN A 96 13.96 20.96 8.03
C ASN A 96 14.67 19.83 7.27
N ALA A 97 14.41 19.75 5.97
CA ALA A 97 14.96 18.71 5.09
C ALA A 97 16.49 18.78 5.00
N ASP A 98 17.09 19.98 4.99
CA ASP A 98 18.54 20.15 4.91
C ASP A 98 19.25 19.58 6.14
N GLU A 99 18.68 19.76 7.34
CA GLU A 99 19.18 19.12 8.56
C GLU A 99 19.05 17.60 8.49
N LEU A 100 17.95 17.06 7.96
CA LEU A 100 17.80 15.61 7.75
C LEU A 100 18.89 15.07 6.81
N VAL A 101 19.14 15.75 5.69
CA VAL A 101 20.20 15.40 4.73
C VAL A 101 21.57 15.41 5.40
N ARG A 102 21.88 16.44 6.17
CA ARG A 102 23.15 16.53 6.93
C ARG A 102 23.28 15.40 7.95
N LEU A 103 22.21 15.08 8.68
CA LEU A 103 22.22 14.01 9.67
C LEU A 103 22.46 12.64 9.05
N LEU A 104 21.85 12.34 7.89
CA LEU A 104 22.08 11.09 7.18
C LEU A 104 23.54 10.95 6.76
N LYS A 105 24.09 12.01 6.14
CA LYS A 105 25.51 12.09 5.75
C LYS A 105 26.46 11.86 6.92
N GLU A 106 26.24 12.57 8.03
CA GLU A 106 27.09 12.43 9.21
C GLU A 106 26.97 11.05 9.85
N SER A 107 25.76 10.49 9.95
CA SER A 107 25.58 9.13 10.46
C SER A 107 26.28 8.08 9.59
N ARG A 108 26.23 8.23 8.25
CA ARG A 108 26.98 7.39 7.31
C ARG A 108 28.48 7.46 7.59
N ASN A 109 29.03 8.67 7.69
CA ASN A 109 30.45 8.90 7.93
C ASN A 109 30.93 8.34 9.27
N MET A 110 30.03 8.28 10.26
CA MET A 110 30.31 7.70 11.58
C MET A 110 30.12 6.17 11.62
N GLY A 111 29.60 5.56 10.56
CA GLY A 111 29.26 4.14 10.56
C GLY A 111 28.07 3.80 11.47
N MET A 112 27.21 4.77 11.77
CA MET A 112 26.17 4.66 12.79
C MET A 112 24.85 4.18 12.18
N PRO A 113 24.18 3.15 12.75
CA PRO A 113 22.83 2.79 12.39
C PRO A 113 21.85 3.96 12.56
N VAL A 114 20.96 4.15 11.59
CA VAL A 114 19.94 5.20 11.60
C VAL A 114 18.56 4.57 11.44
N THR A 115 17.63 4.94 12.32
CA THR A 115 16.22 4.58 12.17
C THR A 115 15.40 5.84 11.95
N ILE A 116 14.63 5.90 10.86
CA ILE A 116 13.70 7.01 10.60
C ILE A 116 12.39 6.73 11.33
N ARG A 117 11.87 7.74 12.04
CA ARG A 117 10.63 7.61 12.81
C ARG A 117 9.70 8.79 12.58
N GLY A 118 8.45 8.47 12.21
CA GLY A 118 7.31 9.37 12.28
C GLY A 118 6.67 9.33 13.67
N ALA A 119 5.36 9.08 13.74
CA ALA A 119 4.65 8.99 15.04
C ALA A 119 4.96 7.73 15.87
N GLY A 120 5.55 6.69 15.28
CA GLY A 120 5.88 5.46 16.01
C GLY A 120 4.70 4.51 16.25
N THR A 121 3.66 4.58 15.42
CA THR A 121 2.40 3.82 15.54
C THR A 121 2.42 2.46 14.82
N SER A 122 3.58 2.01 14.35
CA SER A 122 3.72 0.72 13.66
C SER A 122 3.44 -0.44 14.61
N LEU A 123 3.01 -1.58 14.07
CA LEU A 123 2.69 -2.81 14.78
C LEU A 123 3.59 -3.98 14.30
N SER A 124 4.75 -3.67 13.73
CA SER A 124 5.68 -4.65 13.15
C SER A 124 7.14 -4.46 13.61
N GLY A 125 7.41 -3.44 14.43
CA GLY A 125 8.78 -3.11 14.86
C GLY A 125 9.59 -2.40 13.79
N GLY A 126 8.93 -1.71 12.85
CA GLY A 126 9.62 -0.95 11.79
C GLY A 126 10.42 0.25 12.31
N PRO A 127 9.85 1.16 13.13
CA PRO A 127 10.49 2.42 13.52
C PRO A 127 11.22 2.34 14.87
N VAL A 128 11.83 1.20 15.21
CA VAL A 128 12.59 0.97 16.45
C VAL A 128 14.07 0.74 16.16
N ALA A 129 14.94 1.15 17.10
CA ALA A 129 16.39 1.09 16.93
C ALA A 129 16.96 -0.32 17.22
N ALA A 130 16.60 -1.31 16.40
CA ALA A 130 16.93 -2.73 16.60
C ALA A 130 18.44 -3.04 16.79
N GLN A 131 19.32 -2.15 16.34
CA GLN A 131 20.77 -2.25 16.55
C GLN A 131 21.36 -1.13 17.40
N GLY A 132 20.54 -0.39 18.15
CA GLY A 132 20.94 0.89 18.75
C GLY A 132 21.09 1.97 17.68
N GLY A 133 22.01 2.90 17.90
CA GLY A 133 22.28 4.02 17.02
C GLY A 133 21.31 5.18 17.19
N VAL A 134 21.09 5.93 16.11
CA VAL A 134 20.33 7.19 16.14
C VAL A 134 18.94 7.00 15.56
N VAL A 135 17.91 7.39 16.31
CA VAL A 135 16.57 7.59 15.78
C VAL A 135 16.47 9.03 15.27
N ILE A 136 16.14 9.21 13.99
CA ILE A 136 15.81 10.53 13.43
C ILE A 136 14.29 10.66 13.40
N HIS A 137 13.76 11.55 14.23
CA HIS A 137 12.32 11.77 14.36
C HIS A 137 11.88 12.99 13.54
N THR A 138 11.07 12.79 12.51
CA THR A 138 10.83 13.78 11.46
C THR A 138 9.75 14.82 11.78
N SER A 139 9.21 14.86 13.01
CA SER A 139 8.04 15.65 13.41
C SER A 139 8.04 17.15 13.09
N ALA A 140 9.18 17.76 12.79
CA ALA A 140 9.23 19.16 12.37
C ALA A 140 8.78 19.37 10.91
N LEU A 141 8.84 18.33 10.06
CA LEU A 141 8.49 18.35 8.64
C LEU A 141 6.97 18.10 8.46
N ARG A 142 6.14 19.08 8.78
CA ARG A 142 4.66 18.91 8.90
C ARG A 142 3.85 19.96 8.14
N ALA A 143 4.41 20.59 7.12
CA ALA A 143 3.68 21.53 6.27
C ALA A 143 2.86 20.81 5.18
N VAL A 144 1.59 21.17 5.05
CA VAL A 144 0.84 20.99 3.81
C VAL A 144 1.20 22.17 2.91
N ARG A 145 1.97 21.93 1.84
CA ARG A 145 2.64 22.96 1.04
C ARG A 145 1.73 23.53 -0.04
N THR A 146 1.01 22.68 -0.75
CA THR A 146 0.15 23.06 -1.88
C THR A 146 -1.07 22.14 -1.94
N ILE A 147 -2.24 22.69 -2.27
CA ILE A 147 -3.44 21.93 -2.65
C ILE A 147 -3.89 22.45 -4.02
N LYS A 148 -4.00 21.56 -5.01
CA LYS A 148 -4.52 21.86 -6.35
C LYS A 148 -5.88 21.18 -6.53
N LYS A 149 -6.95 21.93 -6.24
CA LYS A 149 -8.31 21.38 -6.26
C LYS A 149 -8.71 20.86 -7.65
N ASP A 150 -8.39 21.62 -8.70
CA ASP A 150 -8.82 21.32 -10.08
C ASP A 150 -7.95 20.23 -10.72
N ALA A 151 -6.78 19.95 -10.12
CA ALA A 151 -5.86 18.91 -10.57
C ALA A 151 -5.86 17.67 -9.63
N PHE A 152 -6.67 17.69 -8.58
CA PHE A 152 -6.84 16.58 -7.62
C PHE A 152 -5.54 16.07 -6.99
N TRP A 153 -4.63 16.98 -6.60
CA TRP A 153 -3.42 16.60 -5.87
C TRP A 153 -2.98 17.62 -4.81
N CYS A 154 -2.20 17.18 -3.82
CA CYS A 154 -1.51 18.05 -2.87
C CYS A 154 -0.02 17.71 -2.73
N GLU A 155 0.76 18.68 -2.29
CA GLU A 155 2.14 18.48 -1.82
C GLU A 155 2.16 18.62 -0.29
N ALA A 156 2.69 17.62 0.41
CA ALA A 156 2.74 17.60 1.87
C ALA A 156 4.06 17.00 2.39
N GLU A 157 4.55 17.51 3.51
CA GLU A 157 5.74 16.98 4.19
C GLU A 157 5.46 15.68 4.93
N CYS A 158 6.52 14.91 5.18
CA CYS A 158 6.42 13.53 5.65
C CYS A 158 5.84 13.35 7.08
N SER A 159 5.78 14.40 7.89
CA SER A 159 5.20 14.38 9.24
C SER A 159 3.85 15.08 9.34
N VAL A 160 3.22 15.45 8.23
CA VAL A 160 1.78 15.75 8.24
C VAL A 160 1.04 14.49 8.69
N SER A 161 0.20 14.61 9.71
CA SER A 161 -0.70 13.52 10.13
C SER A 161 -1.91 13.42 9.21
N LEU A 162 -2.53 12.24 9.10
CA LEU A 162 -3.73 12.09 8.26
C LEU A 162 -4.87 13.01 8.72
N ASN A 163 -5.04 13.18 10.03
CA ASN A 163 -6.01 14.14 10.57
C ASN A 163 -5.72 15.59 10.16
N GLN A 164 -4.45 16.02 10.18
CA GLN A 164 -4.08 17.36 9.70
C GLN A 164 -4.35 17.53 8.20
N LEU A 165 -4.07 16.48 7.41
CA LEU A 165 -4.34 16.50 5.97
C LEU A 165 -5.85 16.58 5.69
N ASP A 166 -6.65 15.76 6.36
CA ASP A 166 -8.12 15.74 6.20
C ASP A 166 -8.73 17.13 6.50
N VAL A 167 -8.32 17.76 7.60
CA VAL A 167 -8.73 19.13 7.97
C VAL A 167 -8.32 20.15 6.90
N ALA A 168 -7.11 20.04 6.34
CA ALA A 168 -6.63 20.95 5.30
C ALA A 168 -7.39 20.79 3.97
N LEU A 169 -7.87 19.58 3.67
CA LEU A 169 -8.59 19.26 2.43
C LEU A 169 -10.09 19.56 2.50
N LEU A 170 -10.67 19.57 3.70
CA LEU A 170 -12.12 19.75 3.92
C LEU A 170 -12.70 21.00 3.22
N PRO A 171 -12.09 22.21 3.28
CA PRO A 171 -12.63 23.41 2.61
C PRO A 171 -12.65 23.30 1.08
N HIS A 172 -11.91 22.35 0.52
CA HIS A 172 -11.85 22.10 -0.93
C HIS A 172 -12.82 21.00 -1.38
N GLY A 173 -13.57 20.38 -0.46
CA GLY A 173 -14.45 19.25 -0.79
C GLY A 173 -13.68 17.99 -1.18
N LEU A 174 -12.40 17.90 -0.80
CA LEU A 174 -11.51 16.78 -1.16
C LEU A 174 -11.12 15.96 0.08
N PHE A 175 -10.67 14.73 -0.15
CA PHE A 175 -10.08 13.88 0.88
C PHE A 175 -8.95 12.99 0.33
N TYR A 176 -8.13 12.46 1.24
CA TYR A 176 -7.11 11.45 0.99
C TYR A 176 -7.63 10.10 1.54
N PRO A 177 -7.86 9.08 0.68
CA PRO A 177 -8.65 7.92 1.10
C PRO A 177 -8.04 6.92 2.10
N PRO A 178 -6.72 6.61 2.07
CA PRO A 178 -6.15 5.66 3.03
C PRO A 178 -6.43 6.06 4.49
N ASP A 179 -7.04 5.15 5.25
CA ASP A 179 -7.62 5.46 6.58
C ASP A 179 -7.22 4.46 7.69
N PRO A 180 -5.92 4.19 7.92
CA PRO A 180 -5.49 3.26 8.97
C PRO A 180 -6.10 3.63 10.32
N SER A 181 -6.30 2.65 11.21
CA SER A 181 -6.89 2.89 12.53
C SER A 181 -6.09 3.91 13.38
N SER A 182 -4.81 4.09 13.09
CA SER A 182 -3.93 5.10 13.70
C SER A 182 -4.03 6.50 13.06
N GLY A 183 -4.93 6.71 12.10
CA GLY A 183 -5.15 7.96 11.35
C GLY A 183 -5.17 9.26 12.17
N PRO A 184 -5.71 9.29 13.41
CA PRO A 184 -5.65 10.48 14.25
C PRO A 184 -4.22 10.99 14.55
N VAL A 185 -3.21 10.11 14.47
CA VAL A 185 -1.83 10.40 14.90
C VAL A 185 -0.74 9.96 13.93
N CYS A 186 -0.98 8.98 13.05
CA CYS A 186 0.03 8.48 12.12
C CYS A 186 0.40 9.56 11.08
N THR A 187 1.65 9.52 10.61
CA THR A 187 2.18 10.51 9.65
C THR A 187 2.26 9.95 8.24
N LEU A 188 2.19 10.83 7.22
CA LEU A 188 2.31 10.45 5.81
C LEU A 188 3.57 9.63 5.52
N GLY A 189 4.71 9.97 6.13
CA GLY A 189 5.96 9.24 5.98
C GLY A 189 5.88 7.80 6.49
N GLY A 190 5.17 7.58 7.60
CA GLY A 190 4.88 6.24 8.08
C GLY A 190 3.91 5.49 7.17
N ASN A 191 2.87 6.17 6.67
CA ASN A 191 1.91 5.58 5.73
C ASN A 191 2.60 5.11 4.45
N VAL A 192 3.45 5.96 3.85
CA VAL A 192 4.20 5.62 2.64
C VAL A 192 5.23 4.53 2.91
N ALA A 193 5.99 4.61 4.01
CA ALA A 193 6.98 3.59 4.37
C ALA A 193 6.34 2.21 4.61
N MET A 194 5.12 2.16 5.14
CA MET A 194 4.41 0.90 5.41
C MET A 194 3.47 0.47 4.28
N ASN A 195 3.32 1.28 3.23
CA ASN A 195 2.23 1.17 2.25
C ASN A 195 0.87 0.96 2.96
N ALA A 196 0.57 1.82 3.93
CA ALA A 196 -0.54 1.63 4.85
C ALA A 196 -1.89 1.48 4.13
N GLY A 197 -2.71 0.60 4.69
CA GLY A 197 -4.11 0.41 4.31
C GLY A 197 -5.07 0.96 5.37
N GLY A 198 -6.28 0.40 5.40
CA GLY A 198 -7.36 0.73 6.30
C GLY A 198 -8.64 0.02 5.88
N ALA A 199 -9.76 0.35 6.54
CA ALA A 199 -11.05 -0.27 6.28
C ALA A 199 -11.60 0.08 4.90
N HIS A 200 -11.37 1.33 4.46
CA HIS A 200 -11.91 1.82 3.19
C HIS A 200 -11.05 1.43 1.98
N CYS A 201 -9.93 0.73 2.19
CA CYS A 201 -9.05 0.25 1.13
C CYS A 201 -9.72 -0.81 0.23
N PHE A 202 -10.76 -1.49 0.71
CA PHE A 202 -11.50 -2.47 -0.08
C PHE A 202 -11.98 -1.89 -1.41
N ARG A 203 -12.53 -0.66 -1.37
CA ARG A 203 -12.87 0.12 -2.56
C ARG A 203 -11.74 1.01 -3.05
N TYR A 204 -11.13 1.78 -2.15
CA TYR A 204 -10.26 2.89 -2.55
C TYR A 204 -8.79 2.47 -2.78
N GLY A 205 -8.38 1.26 -2.43
CA GLY A 205 -6.98 0.85 -2.50
C GLY A 205 -6.12 1.44 -1.37
N VAL A 206 -4.82 1.14 -1.41
CA VAL A 206 -3.84 1.45 -0.36
C VAL A 206 -3.01 2.68 -0.69
N THR A 207 -2.11 3.07 0.21
CA THR A 207 -1.24 4.26 0.07
C THR A 207 -0.56 4.36 -1.30
N SER A 208 -0.04 3.27 -1.86
CA SER A 208 0.66 3.26 -3.15
C SER A 208 -0.20 3.73 -4.34
N ASN A 209 -1.53 3.58 -4.28
CA ASN A 209 -2.44 4.08 -5.31
C ASN A 209 -2.52 5.62 -5.35
N TYR A 210 -2.14 6.27 -4.24
CA TYR A 210 -2.27 7.71 -4.06
C TYR A 210 -0.95 8.47 -4.09
N VAL A 211 0.20 7.79 -4.07
CA VAL A 211 1.52 8.44 -4.20
C VAL A 211 1.82 8.72 -5.68
N LEU A 212 1.66 9.98 -6.09
CA LEU A 212 2.03 10.44 -7.44
C LEU A 212 3.54 10.64 -7.57
N GLY A 213 4.18 11.07 -6.48
CA GLY A 213 5.62 11.17 -6.41
C GLY A 213 6.10 11.40 -4.99
N LEU A 214 7.41 11.32 -4.80
CA LEU A 214 8.06 11.46 -3.50
C LEU A 214 9.45 12.06 -3.63
N GLU A 215 9.92 12.64 -2.53
CA GLU A 215 11.31 13.03 -2.34
C GLU A 215 11.95 12.11 -1.29
N ALA A 216 12.93 11.33 -1.73
CA ALA A 216 13.66 10.33 -0.97
C ALA A 216 15.12 10.75 -0.78
N VAL A 217 15.62 10.64 0.43
CA VAL A 217 16.99 10.95 0.81
C VAL A 217 17.70 9.66 1.18
N THR A 218 18.67 9.25 0.36
CA THR A 218 19.52 8.10 0.63
C THR A 218 20.53 8.44 1.73
N LEU A 219 21.18 7.42 2.30
CA LEU A 219 22.05 7.59 3.45
C LEU A 219 23.29 8.46 3.17
N ASP A 220 23.73 8.53 1.91
CA ASP A 220 24.76 9.47 1.44
C ASP A 220 24.28 10.93 1.36
N GLY A 221 23.01 11.18 1.70
CA GLY A 221 22.31 12.45 1.63
C GLY A 221 22.11 12.98 0.21
N THR A 222 22.12 12.10 -0.80
CA THR A 222 21.61 12.42 -2.12
C THR A 222 20.08 12.50 -2.05
N VAL A 223 19.51 13.52 -2.69
CA VAL A 223 18.06 13.75 -2.72
C VAL A 223 17.53 13.33 -4.10
N HIS A 224 16.65 12.34 -4.11
CA HIS A 224 16.00 11.83 -5.31
C HIS A 224 14.55 12.24 -5.34
N ARG A 225 14.13 12.88 -6.42
CA ARG A 225 12.72 13.18 -6.70
C ARG A 225 12.21 12.17 -7.71
N MET A 226 11.28 11.31 -7.32
CA MET A 226 10.72 10.26 -8.18
C MET A 226 9.23 10.54 -8.41
N GLY A 227 8.83 10.68 -9.68
CA GLY A 227 7.50 11.15 -10.05
C GLY A 227 7.27 12.64 -9.74
N GLY A 228 6.01 13.03 -9.55
CA GLY A 228 5.63 14.41 -9.28
C GLY A 228 4.13 14.64 -9.42
N PRO A 229 3.67 15.90 -9.56
CA PRO A 229 2.25 16.25 -9.68
C PRO A 229 1.45 15.45 -10.70
N ALA A 230 2.03 15.16 -11.87
CA ALA A 230 1.35 14.37 -12.89
C ALA A 230 1.34 12.86 -12.56
N GLY A 231 2.21 12.37 -11.67
CA GLY A 231 2.25 10.95 -11.29
C GLY A 231 2.94 10.01 -12.28
N GLY A 232 3.67 10.55 -13.26
CA GLY A 232 4.47 9.78 -14.21
C GLY A 232 5.81 9.32 -13.62
N ARG A 233 6.73 8.93 -14.50
CA ARG A 233 8.12 8.63 -14.13
C ARG A 233 9.02 9.88 -14.11
N GLY A 234 8.59 11.00 -14.70
CA GLY A 234 9.39 12.22 -14.78
C GLY A 234 10.66 11.99 -15.59
N ASP A 235 11.80 12.44 -15.08
CA ASP A 235 13.12 12.23 -15.68
C ASP A 235 13.57 10.75 -15.68
N TRP A 236 12.93 9.90 -14.88
CA TRP A 236 13.31 8.49 -14.73
C TRP A 236 12.75 7.65 -15.89
N ARG A 237 13.56 6.69 -16.32
CA ARG A 237 13.10 5.67 -17.27
C ARG A 237 12.19 4.66 -16.57
N GLU A 238 12.61 4.15 -15.40
CA GLU A 238 11.88 3.16 -14.61
C GLU A 238 11.08 3.78 -13.46
N ASP A 239 10.07 3.04 -12.97
CA ASP A 239 9.18 3.53 -11.92
C ASP A 239 9.74 3.29 -10.49
N TRP A 240 10.90 3.86 -10.19
CA TRP A 240 11.62 3.67 -8.92
C TRP A 240 10.81 4.01 -7.66
N LYS A 241 9.81 4.90 -7.76
CA LYS A 241 8.94 5.23 -6.62
C LYS A 241 8.20 3.99 -6.10
N ARG A 242 7.94 2.97 -6.94
CA ARG A 242 7.28 1.73 -6.54
C ARG A 242 8.06 0.97 -5.47
N LEU A 243 9.38 0.95 -5.56
CA LEU A 243 10.24 0.28 -4.57
C LEU A 243 10.33 1.05 -3.25
N MET A 244 10.09 2.37 -3.29
CA MET A 244 10.18 3.24 -2.10
C MET A 244 8.94 3.12 -1.21
N VAL A 245 7.75 3.01 -1.79
CA VAL A 245 6.52 2.78 -1.03
C VAL A 245 6.54 1.36 -0.46
N GLY A 246 6.29 1.20 0.84
CA GLY A 246 6.43 -0.10 1.52
C GLY A 246 7.88 -0.48 1.87
N SER A 247 8.85 0.42 1.69
CA SER A 247 10.27 0.14 2.01
C SER A 247 10.58 0.12 3.51
N GLU A 248 9.64 0.49 4.37
CA GLU A 248 9.81 0.57 5.82
C GLU A 248 11.00 1.43 6.27
N GLY A 249 11.42 2.39 5.43
CA GLY A 249 12.56 3.25 5.70
C GLY A 249 13.92 2.53 5.60
N THR A 250 14.00 1.36 4.97
CA THR A 250 15.26 0.63 4.74
C THR A 250 16.02 1.14 3.50
N LEU A 251 15.34 1.84 2.59
CA LEU A 251 15.92 2.32 1.34
C LEU A 251 16.24 3.83 1.37
N ALA A 252 15.36 4.64 1.97
CA ALA A 252 15.55 6.08 2.07
C ALA A 252 14.73 6.70 3.21
N ALA A 253 15.08 7.93 3.60
CA ALA A 253 14.24 8.79 4.41
C ALA A 253 13.38 9.68 3.50
N PHE A 254 12.11 9.92 3.86
CA PHE A 254 11.24 10.81 3.07
C PHE A 254 11.16 12.21 3.67
N THR A 255 11.09 13.23 2.80
CA THR A 255 10.87 14.63 3.20
C THR A 255 9.48 15.13 2.83
N ARG A 256 8.98 14.78 1.64
CA ARG A 256 7.67 15.21 1.11
C ARG A 256 7.11 14.27 0.04
N PHE A 257 5.82 14.44 -0.24
CA PHE A 257 5.04 13.64 -1.18
C PHE A 257 4.14 14.50 -2.06
N TRP A 258 3.89 14.05 -3.28
CA TRP A 258 2.76 14.49 -4.12
C TRP A 258 1.69 13.40 -4.05
N LEU A 259 0.52 13.75 -3.52
CA LEU A 259 -0.56 12.81 -3.23
C LEU A 259 -1.79 13.13 -4.08
N ARG A 260 -2.41 12.09 -4.63
CA ARG A 260 -3.71 12.12 -5.31
C ARG A 260 -4.83 12.33 -4.29
N LEU A 261 -5.82 13.11 -4.68
CA LEU A 261 -7.00 13.45 -3.87
C LEU A 261 -8.28 13.05 -4.59
N LEU A 262 -9.34 12.80 -3.84
CA LEU A 262 -10.67 12.48 -4.36
C LEU A 262 -11.71 13.50 -3.87
N PRO A 263 -12.77 13.79 -4.66
CA PRO A 263 -13.96 14.47 -4.15
C PRO A 263 -14.61 13.68 -3.04
N ARG A 264 -15.02 14.37 -1.97
CA ARG A 264 -15.74 13.72 -0.87
C ARG A 264 -17.07 13.16 -1.35
N PRO A 265 -17.46 11.97 -0.86
CA PRO A 265 -18.82 11.45 -1.04
C PRO A 265 -19.87 12.44 -0.53
N GLU A 266 -21.01 12.53 -1.21
CA GLU A 266 -22.12 13.37 -0.79
C GLU A 266 -22.87 12.76 0.40
N LYS A 267 -22.96 11.42 0.42
CA LYS A 267 -23.70 10.67 1.42
C LYS A 267 -23.08 9.30 1.64
N CYS A 268 -23.25 8.79 2.85
CA CYS A 268 -22.88 7.42 3.18
C CYS A 268 -23.95 6.76 4.05
N TRP A 269 -24.11 5.45 3.90
CA TRP A 269 -24.93 4.59 4.76
C TRP A 269 -24.03 3.56 5.46
N THR A 270 -24.06 3.52 6.78
CA THR A 270 -23.33 2.50 7.56
C THR A 270 -24.32 1.47 8.10
N TYR A 271 -23.96 0.19 7.99
CA TYR A 271 -24.73 -0.96 8.42
C TYR A 271 -24.04 -1.65 9.59
N ARG A 272 -24.85 -2.21 10.47
CA ARG A 272 -24.47 -3.16 11.51
C ARG A 272 -25.33 -4.41 11.35
N ALA A 273 -24.71 -5.56 11.17
CA ALA A 273 -25.41 -6.84 11.08
C ALA A 273 -24.81 -7.89 12.02
N THR A 274 -25.67 -8.61 12.75
CA THR A 274 -25.25 -9.66 13.68
C THR A 274 -25.46 -11.05 13.09
N PHE A 275 -24.51 -11.96 13.32
CA PHE A 275 -24.56 -13.33 12.87
C PHE A 275 -24.34 -14.30 14.05
N PRO A 276 -25.06 -15.43 14.07
CA PRO A 276 -24.95 -16.40 15.17
C PRO A 276 -23.66 -17.23 15.08
N ASP A 277 -23.08 -17.36 13.88
CA ASP A 277 -21.91 -18.18 13.62
C ASP A 277 -21.04 -17.57 12.51
N LEU A 278 -19.80 -18.06 12.44
CA LEU A 278 -18.78 -17.56 11.51
C LEU A 278 -19.09 -17.88 10.04
N HIS A 279 -19.75 -18.99 9.75
CA HIS A 279 -20.06 -19.40 8.38
C HIS A 279 -21.15 -18.51 7.75
N SER A 280 -22.16 -18.16 8.54
CA SER A 280 -23.19 -17.19 8.14
C SER A 280 -22.58 -15.81 7.89
N ALA A 281 -21.61 -15.37 8.72
CA ALA A 281 -20.89 -14.13 8.52
C ALA A 281 -20.00 -14.17 7.26
N GLU A 282 -19.28 -15.25 7.03
CA GLU A 282 -18.45 -15.47 5.83
C GLU A 282 -19.27 -15.41 4.55
N LYS A 283 -20.44 -16.08 4.52
CA LYS A 283 -21.38 -16.00 3.40
C LYS A 283 -21.80 -14.56 3.10
N ALA A 284 -22.05 -13.75 4.13
CA ALA A 284 -22.40 -12.34 3.97
C ALA A 284 -21.23 -11.53 3.40
N ILE A 285 -20.00 -11.78 3.86
CA ILE A 285 -18.79 -11.13 3.34
C ILE A 285 -18.60 -11.44 1.86
N HIS A 286 -18.74 -12.69 1.44
CA HIS A 286 -18.64 -13.09 0.03
C HIS A 286 -19.70 -12.39 -0.83
N ALA A 287 -20.95 -12.39 -0.36
CA ALA A 287 -22.05 -11.74 -1.07
C ALA A 287 -21.83 -10.23 -1.19
N LEU A 288 -21.40 -9.55 -0.12
CA LEU A 288 -21.09 -8.12 -0.14
C LEU A 288 -19.93 -7.79 -1.09
N ALA A 289 -18.86 -8.59 -1.06
CA ALA A 289 -17.66 -8.35 -1.86
C ALA A 289 -17.91 -8.44 -3.37
N LEU A 290 -18.89 -9.26 -3.78
CA LEU A 290 -19.30 -9.46 -5.16
C LEU A 290 -20.53 -8.63 -5.56
N HIS A 291 -21.10 -7.85 -4.64
CA HIS A 291 -22.32 -7.10 -4.91
C HIS A 291 -22.04 -5.84 -5.76
N ALA A 292 -22.94 -5.55 -6.70
CA ALA A 292 -22.89 -4.35 -7.54
C ALA A 292 -22.96 -3.02 -6.73
N SER A 293 -23.51 -3.07 -5.51
CA SER A 293 -23.47 -1.91 -4.61
C SER A 293 -22.04 -1.52 -4.18
N PHE A 294 -21.08 -2.43 -4.34
CA PHE A 294 -19.64 -2.27 -4.10
C PHE A 294 -19.34 -1.47 -2.83
N PRO A 295 -19.53 -2.10 -1.64
CA PRO A 295 -19.25 -1.48 -0.35
C PRO A 295 -17.88 -0.83 -0.31
N VAL A 296 -17.74 0.24 0.47
CA VAL A 296 -16.45 0.89 0.67
C VAL A 296 -15.64 0.21 1.76
N ALA A 297 -16.31 -0.45 2.70
CA ALA A 297 -15.70 -1.23 3.76
C ALA A 297 -16.56 -2.44 4.13
N ILE A 298 -15.92 -3.54 4.51
CA ILE A 298 -16.56 -4.76 5.04
C ILE A 298 -15.69 -5.24 6.20
N GLU A 299 -16.10 -4.91 7.42
CA GLU A 299 -15.36 -5.17 8.66
C GLU A 299 -16.04 -6.25 9.48
N LEU A 300 -15.26 -7.11 10.13
CA LEU A 300 -15.79 -8.09 11.09
C LEU A 300 -15.21 -7.84 12.50
N MET A 301 -16.08 -7.91 13.50
CA MET A 301 -15.72 -7.95 14.92
C MET A 301 -16.28 -9.25 15.50
N ASP A 302 -15.43 -10.04 16.18
CA ASP A 302 -15.87 -11.26 16.85
C ASP A 302 -16.64 -10.95 18.16
N PRO A 303 -17.36 -11.93 18.73
CA PRO A 303 -18.12 -11.72 19.97
C PRO A 303 -17.27 -11.19 21.14
N ARG A 304 -16.00 -11.62 21.21
CA ARG A 304 -15.05 -11.21 22.26
C ARG A 304 -14.68 -9.72 22.12
N CYS A 305 -14.46 -9.25 20.89
CA CYS A 305 -14.21 -7.85 20.57
C CYS A 305 -15.44 -6.98 20.88
N VAL A 306 -16.63 -7.41 20.48
CA VAL A 306 -17.88 -6.69 20.76
C VAL A 306 -18.10 -6.56 22.27
N ALA A 307 -17.93 -7.65 23.02
CA ALA A 307 -18.04 -7.63 24.48
C ALA A 307 -17.00 -6.69 25.13
N MET A 308 -15.76 -6.68 24.64
CA MET A 308 -14.71 -5.77 25.11
C MET A 308 -15.11 -4.31 24.91
N VAL A 309 -15.61 -3.93 23.72
CA VAL A 309 -16.06 -2.56 23.44
C VAL A 309 -17.22 -2.16 24.34
N GLU A 310 -18.23 -3.02 24.46
CA GLU A 310 -19.45 -2.74 25.24
C GLU A 310 -19.25 -2.77 26.76
N ASN A 311 -18.15 -3.36 27.24
CA ASN A 311 -17.76 -3.30 28.66
C ASN A 311 -16.84 -2.10 28.96
N SER A 312 -16.58 -1.24 27.97
CA SER A 312 -15.75 -0.04 28.12
C SER A 312 -16.60 1.24 28.12
N PRO A 313 -16.03 2.40 28.50
CA PRO A 313 -16.69 3.69 28.33
C PRO A 313 -17.02 4.08 26.88
N MET A 314 -16.56 3.29 25.90
CA MET A 314 -16.79 3.49 24.46
C MET A 314 -17.96 2.68 23.91
N ALA A 315 -18.78 2.07 24.79
CA ALA A 315 -19.97 1.34 24.40
C ALA A 315 -20.91 2.20 23.52
N VAL A 316 -21.48 1.57 22.50
CA VAL A 316 -22.44 2.20 21.57
C VAL A 316 -23.71 1.35 21.41
N GLY A 317 -23.91 0.36 22.28
CA GLY A 317 -25.09 -0.52 22.26
C GLY A 317 -24.99 -1.61 21.19
N LEU A 318 -23.79 -2.16 20.97
CA LEU A 318 -23.58 -3.34 20.13
C LEU A 318 -24.16 -4.60 20.79
N PRO A 319 -24.86 -5.48 20.04
CA PRO A 319 -25.36 -6.76 20.59
C PRO A 319 -24.19 -7.68 20.95
N LYS A 320 -24.12 -8.09 22.23
CA LYS A 320 -23.12 -9.05 22.71
C LYS A 320 -23.41 -10.45 22.18
N ASP A 321 -22.40 -11.33 22.26
CA ASP A 321 -22.50 -12.76 21.95
C ASP A 321 -22.84 -13.11 20.48
N ALA A 322 -22.54 -12.20 19.54
CA ALA A 322 -22.71 -12.41 18.11
C ALA A 322 -21.50 -11.91 17.31
N PHE A 323 -21.26 -12.51 16.13
CA PHE A 323 -20.35 -11.93 15.15
C PHE A 323 -20.99 -10.68 14.57
N LEU A 324 -20.20 -9.61 14.43
CA LEU A 324 -20.70 -8.33 13.95
C LEU A 324 -20.01 -7.94 12.65
N ILE A 325 -20.80 -7.71 11.60
CA ILE A 325 -20.32 -7.05 10.39
C ILE A 325 -20.68 -5.57 10.46
N VAL A 326 -19.67 -4.72 10.24
CA VAL A 326 -19.86 -3.29 9.97
C VAL A 326 -19.47 -3.05 8.51
N THR A 327 -20.42 -2.58 7.70
CA THR A 327 -20.18 -2.28 6.28
C THR A 327 -20.70 -0.89 5.96
N GLU A 328 -20.16 -0.27 4.92
CA GLU A 328 -20.55 1.08 4.49
C GLU A 328 -20.64 1.13 2.96
N ILE A 329 -21.59 1.94 2.46
CA ILE A 329 -21.59 2.45 1.08
C ILE A 329 -21.50 3.97 1.15
N ASP A 330 -20.78 4.57 0.22
CA ASP A 330 -20.66 6.02 0.06
C ASP A 330 -20.90 6.40 -1.40
N GLY A 331 -21.15 7.68 -1.70
CA GLY A 331 -21.27 8.16 -3.08
C GLY A 331 -22.27 9.31 -3.25
N PRO A 332 -22.78 9.52 -4.48
CA PRO A 332 -23.87 10.45 -4.75
C PRO A 332 -25.12 10.07 -3.96
N ALA A 333 -25.78 11.04 -3.34
CA ALA A 333 -26.90 10.78 -2.44
C ALA A 333 -28.03 9.98 -3.11
N VAL A 334 -28.40 10.38 -4.34
CA VAL A 334 -29.45 9.74 -5.14
C VAL A 334 -29.15 8.27 -5.46
N LEU A 335 -27.87 7.90 -5.56
CA LEU A 335 -27.46 6.55 -5.91
C LEU A 335 -27.36 5.66 -4.67
N VAL A 336 -26.77 6.15 -3.58
CA VAL A 336 -26.63 5.33 -2.36
C VAL A 336 -27.95 5.11 -1.64
N ASP A 337 -28.89 6.05 -1.76
CA ASP A 337 -30.22 5.91 -1.16
C ASP A 337 -31.04 4.76 -1.78
N VAL A 338 -30.94 4.56 -3.10
CA VAL A 338 -31.61 3.42 -3.76
C VAL A 338 -30.97 2.08 -3.39
N ARG A 339 -29.66 2.07 -3.11
CA ARG A 339 -28.89 0.87 -2.73
C ARG A 339 -29.13 0.45 -1.29
N ALA A 340 -29.59 1.35 -0.43
CA ALA A 340 -29.53 1.12 1.00
C ALA A 340 -30.30 -0.14 1.45
N LYS A 341 -31.51 -0.29 0.91
CA LYS A 341 -32.36 -1.46 1.18
C LYS A 341 -31.83 -2.74 0.54
N ALA A 342 -31.14 -2.66 -0.59
CA ALA A 342 -30.57 -3.83 -1.27
C ALA A 342 -29.44 -4.45 -0.44
N VAL A 343 -28.55 -3.63 0.13
CA VAL A 343 -27.49 -4.09 1.04
C VAL A 343 -28.08 -4.73 2.30
N ALA A 344 -29.08 -4.10 2.91
CA ALA A 344 -29.76 -4.66 4.08
C ALA A 344 -30.44 -6.01 3.76
N SER A 345 -31.11 -6.09 2.61
CA SER A 345 -31.74 -7.33 2.13
C SER A 345 -30.70 -8.43 1.91
N LEU A 346 -29.57 -8.11 1.29
CA LEU A 346 -28.48 -9.07 1.07
C LEU A 346 -27.97 -9.66 2.39
N LEU A 347 -27.76 -8.81 3.42
CA LEU A 347 -27.34 -9.24 4.75
C LEU A 347 -28.34 -10.21 5.39
N HIS A 348 -29.64 -9.93 5.29
CA HIS A 348 -30.69 -10.85 5.76
C HIS A 348 -30.68 -12.19 5.02
N HIS A 349 -30.59 -12.19 3.69
CA HIS A 349 -30.51 -13.43 2.90
C HIS A 349 -29.24 -14.25 3.18
N ALA A 350 -28.17 -13.58 3.61
CA ALA A 350 -26.95 -14.24 4.05
C ALA A 350 -27.03 -14.85 5.46
N GLY A 351 -28.10 -14.58 6.22
CA GLY A 351 -28.34 -15.19 7.54
C GLY A 351 -28.18 -14.23 8.73
N ALA A 352 -28.17 -12.92 8.50
CA ALA A 352 -28.10 -11.95 9.60
C ALA A 352 -29.33 -12.04 10.51
N SER A 353 -29.11 -12.15 11.83
CA SER A 353 -30.18 -12.17 12.83
C SER A 353 -30.80 -10.78 13.04
N THR A 354 -29.97 -9.74 12.96
CA THR A 354 -30.40 -8.33 12.97
C THR A 354 -29.61 -7.58 11.92
N VAL A 355 -30.26 -6.58 11.30
CA VAL A 355 -29.61 -5.62 10.39
C VAL A 355 -30.16 -4.24 10.73
N GLU A 356 -29.27 -3.34 11.11
CA GLU A 356 -29.56 -1.93 11.37
C GLU A 356 -28.67 -1.09 10.46
N TYR A 357 -29.19 0.02 9.93
CA TYR A 357 -28.42 0.91 9.07
C TYR A 357 -28.92 2.34 9.18
N SER A 358 -27.98 3.28 9.06
CA SER A 358 -28.24 4.71 9.26
C SER A 358 -27.32 5.57 8.40
N ASP A 359 -27.85 6.67 7.90
CA ASP A 359 -27.12 7.79 7.31
C ASP A 359 -26.85 8.92 8.31
N ASP A 360 -27.36 8.82 9.55
CA ASP A 360 -27.09 9.78 10.61
C ASP A 360 -25.62 9.78 11.03
N GLU A 361 -24.97 10.92 10.85
CA GLU A 361 -23.54 11.13 11.09
C GLU A 361 -23.11 10.73 12.50
N THR A 362 -23.96 10.95 13.52
CA THR A 362 -23.65 10.60 14.92
C THR A 362 -23.60 9.09 15.12
N THR A 363 -24.62 8.40 14.63
CA THR A 363 -24.73 6.93 14.68
C THR A 363 -23.56 6.28 13.92
N ARG A 364 -23.31 6.75 12.69
CA ARG A 364 -22.21 6.27 11.84
C ARG A 364 -20.84 6.45 12.50
N LYS A 365 -20.55 7.65 13.01
CA LYS A 365 -19.30 7.92 13.74
C LYS A 365 -19.18 7.08 15.01
N GLY A 366 -20.28 6.81 15.70
CA GLY A 366 -20.33 5.91 16.85
C GLY A 366 -19.87 4.49 16.50
N LEU A 367 -20.45 3.89 15.44
CA LEU A 367 -20.07 2.56 14.96
C LEU A 367 -18.60 2.49 14.53
N TRP A 368 -18.14 3.46 13.75
CA TRP A 368 -16.74 3.52 13.32
C TRP A 368 -15.77 3.73 14.47
N LYS A 369 -16.14 4.54 15.47
CA LYS A 369 -15.35 4.72 16.68
C LYS A 369 -15.24 3.40 17.47
N ALA A 370 -16.35 2.68 17.64
CA ALA A 370 -16.38 1.38 18.29
C ALA A 370 -15.47 0.36 17.58
N ARG A 371 -15.47 0.33 16.24
CA ARG A 371 -14.58 -0.51 15.43
C ARG A 371 -13.10 -0.11 15.54
N LYS A 372 -12.78 1.20 15.49
CA LYS A 372 -11.39 1.70 15.46
C LYS A 372 -10.72 1.71 16.85
N VAL A 373 -11.49 1.75 17.94
CA VAL A 373 -10.94 1.82 19.31
C VAL A 373 -10.44 0.47 19.85
N ALA A 374 -10.74 -0.64 19.17
CA ALA A 374 -10.46 -1.99 19.65
C ALA A 374 -8.98 -2.19 20.07
N GLY A 375 -8.02 -1.74 19.26
CA GLY A 375 -6.59 -1.84 19.61
C GLY A 375 -6.20 -1.08 20.88
N GLY A 376 -6.78 0.12 21.07
CA GLY A 376 -6.57 0.90 22.29
C GLY A 376 -7.17 0.25 23.54
N LEU A 377 -8.32 -0.41 23.41
CA LEU A 377 -8.94 -1.17 24.51
C LEU A 377 -8.15 -2.42 24.87
N MET A 378 -7.59 -3.14 23.89
CA MET A 378 -6.73 -4.30 24.14
C MET A 378 -5.53 -3.93 25.02
N GLY A 379 -4.87 -2.80 24.74
CA GLY A 379 -3.78 -2.27 25.56
C GLY A 379 -4.19 -1.79 26.96
N GLN A 380 -5.48 -1.66 27.26
CA GLN A 380 -5.97 -1.35 28.61
C GLN A 380 -6.24 -2.61 29.44
N ILE A 381 -6.64 -3.71 28.79
CA ILE A 381 -7.02 -4.96 29.46
C ILE A 381 -5.89 -5.98 29.54
N SER A 382 -4.85 -5.85 28.71
CA SER A 382 -3.69 -6.74 28.69
C SER A 382 -2.39 -5.94 28.77
N PRO A 383 -1.37 -6.40 29.54
CA PRO A 383 -0.05 -5.79 29.55
C PRO A 383 0.60 -5.79 28.16
N ASP A 384 0.43 -6.91 27.44
CA ASP A 384 0.97 -7.13 26.10
C ASP A 384 -0.09 -7.76 25.19
N PHE A 385 0.00 -7.49 23.89
CA PHE A 385 -0.70 -8.27 22.88
C PHE A 385 0.13 -8.34 21.60
N LEU A 386 -0.06 -9.41 20.84
CA LEU A 386 0.55 -9.58 19.52
C LEU A 386 -0.58 -9.66 18.49
N VAL A 387 -0.60 -8.67 17.60
CA VAL A 387 -1.45 -8.69 16.41
C VAL A 387 -0.71 -9.40 15.28
N GLN A 388 -1.32 -10.41 14.69
CA GLN A 388 -0.85 -10.98 13.44
C GLN A 388 -1.66 -10.38 12.29
N ASP A 389 -1.09 -9.43 11.56
CA ASP A 389 -1.69 -8.87 10.34
C ASP A 389 -1.34 -9.74 9.15
N THR A 390 -2.33 -10.36 8.52
CA THR A 390 -2.14 -11.29 7.41
C THR A 390 -3.33 -11.25 6.46
N VAL A 391 -3.09 -11.47 5.17
CA VAL A 391 -4.13 -11.50 4.16
C VAL A 391 -4.30 -12.92 3.64
N ILE A 392 -5.54 -13.36 3.50
CA ILE A 392 -5.89 -14.68 2.97
C ILE A 392 -6.94 -14.54 1.86
N PRO A 393 -7.10 -15.55 1.00
CA PRO A 393 -8.31 -15.66 0.18
C PRO A 393 -9.55 -15.65 1.07
N LYS A 394 -10.60 -14.92 0.67
CA LYS A 394 -11.86 -14.82 1.43
C LYS A 394 -12.53 -16.17 1.66
N SER A 395 -12.28 -17.13 0.77
CA SER A 395 -12.77 -18.51 0.88
C SER A 395 -12.16 -19.31 2.05
N ALA A 396 -11.05 -18.83 2.64
CA ALA A 396 -10.38 -19.48 3.78
C ALA A 396 -10.69 -18.79 5.12
N LEU A 397 -11.60 -17.81 5.16
CA LEU A 397 -11.81 -16.96 6.34
C LEU A 397 -12.28 -17.76 7.54
N ALA A 398 -13.31 -18.59 7.39
CA ALA A 398 -13.84 -19.38 8.50
C ALA A 398 -12.81 -20.37 9.04
N GLU A 399 -12.09 -21.04 8.15
CA GLU A 399 -11.02 -22.00 8.50
C GLU A 399 -9.90 -21.33 9.31
N MET A 400 -9.42 -20.18 8.84
CA MET A 400 -8.30 -19.46 9.46
C MET A 400 -8.67 -18.87 10.82
N LEU A 401 -9.89 -18.36 10.99
CA LEU A 401 -10.35 -17.87 12.28
C LEU A 401 -10.56 -19.03 13.28
N GLN A 402 -11.05 -20.19 12.81
CA GLN A 402 -11.17 -21.37 13.67
C GLN A 402 -9.80 -21.82 14.16
N LEU A 403 -8.79 -21.86 13.29
CA LEU A 403 -7.41 -22.16 13.68
C LEU A 403 -6.91 -21.17 14.76
N VAL A 404 -7.19 -19.88 14.63
CA VAL A 404 -6.83 -18.88 15.66
C VAL A 404 -7.45 -19.22 17.01
N TYR A 405 -8.74 -19.58 17.05
CA TYR A 405 -9.41 -19.93 18.30
C TYR A 405 -8.84 -21.21 18.91
N ASP A 406 -8.65 -22.26 18.12
CA ASP A 406 -8.12 -23.55 18.58
C ASP A 406 -6.69 -23.39 19.15
N GLU A 407 -5.84 -22.60 18.48
CA GLU A 407 -4.47 -22.31 18.91
C GLU A 407 -4.43 -21.47 20.19
N ALA A 408 -5.31 -20.48 20.30
CA ALA A 408 -5.44 -19.64 21.49
C ALA A 408 -5.89 -20.45 22.70
N ASP A 409 -6.95 -21.26 22.53
CA ASP A 409 -7.53 -22.09 23.59
C ASP A 409 -6.55 -23.18 24.03
N ALA A 410 -5.84 -23.83 23.10
CA ALA A 410 -4.80 -24.82 23.41
C ALA A 410 -3.62 -24.23 24.20
N ALA A 411 -3.27 -22.96 23.96
CA ALA A 411 -2.20 -22.26 24.69
C ALA A 411 -2.67 -21.62 26.00
N GLY A 412 -4.00 -21.54 26.22
CA GLY A 412 -4.60 -20.84 27.34
C GLY A 412 -4.43 -19.32 27.27
N LEU A 413 -4.38 -18.75 26.06
CA LEU A 413 -4.24 -17.32 25.81
C LEU A 413 -5.56 -16.73 25.26
N PRO A 414 -6.03 -15.57 25.74
CA PRO A 414 -7.17 -14.91 25.12
C PRO A 414 -6.85 -14.43 23.70
N ALA A 415 -7.80 -14.61 22.78
CA ALA A 415 -7.74 -14.06 21.43
C ALA A 415 -8.95 -13.15 21.15
N VAL A 416 -8.71 -12.01 20.51
CA VAL A 416 -9.71 -11.02 20.08
C VAL A 416 -9.50 -10.72 18.60
N ASN A 417 -10.56 -10.82 17.79
CA ASN A 417 -10.47 -10.61 16.34
C ASN A 417 -11.28 -9.40 15.89
N VAL A 418 -10.65 -8.54 15.09
CA VAL A 418 -11.26 -7.34 14.53
C VAL A 418 -10.52 -6.91 13.27
N PHE A 419 -11.13 -7.04 12.09
CA PHE A 419 -10.34 -7.08 10.86
C PHE A 419 -11.10 -6.68 9.59
N HIS A 420 -10.36 -6.48 8.49
CA HIS A 420 -10.89 -6.05 7.19
C HIS A 420 -11.29 -7.27 6.35
N ALA A 421 -12.50 -7.77 6.62
CA ALA A 421 -13.01 -8.99 6.03
C ALA A 421 -13.18 -8.91 4.50
N GLY A 422 -13.50 -7.74 3.95
CA GLY A 422 -13.68 -7.53 2.51
C GLY A 422 -12.41 -7.81 1.68
N ASP A 423 -11.24 -7.52 2.24
CA ASP A 423 -9.94 -7.79 1.61
C ASP A 423 -9.31 -9.11 2.06
N GLY A 424 -9.97 -9.86 2.95
CA GLY A 424 -9.40 -11.03 3.61
C GLY A 424 -8.22 -10.71 4.54
N ASN A 425 -8.06 -9.45 4.96
CA ASN A 425 -6.99 -9.05 5.87
C ASN A 425 -7.40 -9.28 7.33
N LEU A 426 -6.89 -10.35 7.93
CA LEU A 426 -7.15 -10.78 9.30
C LEU A 426 -6.21 -10.09 10.29
N HIS A 427 -6.74 -9.76 11.47
CA HIS A 427 -6.00 -9.24 12.61
C HIS A 427 -6.33 -10.02 13.90
N PRO A 428 -5.94 -11.30 14.02
CA PRO A 428 -5.97 -11.99 15.31
C PRO A 428 -5.04 -11.33 16.31
N ASN A 429 -5.57 -10.99 17.48
CA ASN A 429 -4.83 -10.38 18.58
C ASN A 429 -4.76 -11.37 19.74
N PHE A 430 -3.56 -11.83 20.07
CA PHE A 430 -3.32 -12.70 21.22
C PHE A 430 -2.90 -11.86 22.42
N LEU A 431 -3.66 -11.92 23.51
CA LEU A 431 -3.38 -11.17 24.74
C LEU A 431 -2.50 -12.01 25.65
N PHE A 432 -1.41 -11.44 26.17
CA PHE A 432 -0.48 -12.16 27.04
C PHE A 432 0.24 -11.22 28.02
N ASP A 433 1.07 -11.80 28.88
CA ASP A 433 1.90 -11.06 29.82
C ASP A 433 3.36 -11.50 29.66
N SER A 434 4.17 -10.65 29.04
CA SER A 434 5.60 -10.91 28.79
C SER A 434 6.42 -11.16 30.07
N ARG A 435 5.88 -10.80 31.25
CA ARG A 435 6.51 -11.05 32.56
C ARG A 435 6.28 -12.48 33.05
N LYS A 436 5.34 -13.22 32.47
CA LYS A 436 5.07 -14.63 32.78
C LYS A 436 5.97 -15.52 31.91
N PRO A 437 6.86 -16.34 32.52
CA PRO A 437 7.69 -17.25 31.75
C PRO A 437 6.87 -18.20 30.87
N GLY A 438 7.24 -18.33 29.59
CA GLY A 438 6.57 -19.22 28.64
C GLY A 438 5.51 -18.56 27.76
N ASP A 439 4.93 -17.42 28.14
CA ASP A 439 3.84 -16.80 27.38
C ASP A 439 4.33 -16.20 26.04
N ILE A 440 5.55 -15.66 26.00
CA ILE A 440 6.19 -15.21 24.75
C ILE A 440 6.42 -16.40 23.82
N GLU A 441 6.98 -17.50 24.34
CA GLU A 441 7.27 -18.69 23.55
C GLU A 441 6.00 -19.31 22.96
N LYS A 442 4.89 -19.29 23.71
CA LYS A 442 3.58 -19.73 23.20
C LYS A 442 3.09 -18.85 22.06
N VAL A 443 3.09 -17.53 22.23
CA VAL A 443 2.54 -16.62 21.22
C VAL A 443 3.38 -16.60 19.94
N GLU A 444 4.71 -16.71 20.05
CA GLU A 444 5.61 -16.87 18.90
C GLU A 444 5.39 -18.21 18.18
N ALA A 445 5.12 -19.30 18.93
CA ALA A 445 4.81 -20.60 18.36
C ALA A 445 3.47 -20.61 17.59
N ILE A 446 2.43 -19.97 18.15
CA ILE A 446 1.15 -19.77 17.46
C ILE A 446 1.36 -18.95 16.19
N SER A 447 2.08 -17.82 16.28
CA SER A 447 2.37 -16.94 15.15
C SER A 447 3.06 -17.68 14.02
N LYS A 448 4.06 -18.53 14.33
CA LYS A 448 4.74 -19.36 13.34
C LYS A 448 3.78 -20.32 12.62
N ARG A 449 2.91 -21.02 13.35
CA ARG A 449 1.92 -21.95 12.75
C ARG A 449 0.90 -21.21 11.90
N LEU A 450 0.41 -20.07 12.39
CA LEU A 450 -0.52 -19.21 11.66
C LEU A 450 0.10 -18.70 10.35
N MET A 451 1.30 -18.13 10.39
CA MET A 451 2.01 -17.65 9.18
C MET A 451 2.27 -18.76 8.17
N GLN A 452 2.59 -19.97 8.65
CA GLN A 452 2.74 -21.12 7.78
C GLN A 452 1.43 -21.48 7.07
N ARG A 453 0.32 -21.55 7.81
CA ARG A 453 -1.00 -21.83 7.24
C ARG A 453 -1.45 -20.75 6.25
N VAL A 454 -1.22 -19.48 6.57
CA VAL A 454 -1.48 -18.33 5.67
C VAL A 454 -0.85 -18.56 4.30
N VAL A 455 0.44 -18.92 4.27
CA VAL A 455 1.16 -19.17 3.01
C VAL A 455 0.59 -20.39 2.28
N GLU A 456 0.25 -21.45 3.01
CA GLU A 456 -0.34 -22.67 2.45
C GLU A 456 -1.69 -22.44 1.77
N VAL A 457 -2.54 -21.56 2.32
CA VAL A 457 -3.83 -21.20 1.70
C VAL A 457 -3.70 -20.16 0.59
N GLY A 458 -2.48 -19.71 0.27
CA GLY A 458 -2.22 -18.72 -0.79
C GLY A 458 -2.35 -17.27 -0.35
N GLY A 459 -2.24 -17.00 0.95
CA GLY A 459 -2.23 -15.67 1.54
C GLY A 459 -0.86 -14.97 1.51
N ALA A 460 -0.81 -13.80 2.17
CA ALA A 460 0.37 -12.95 2.33
C ALA A 460 0.66 -12.69 3.82
N LEU A 461 1.95 -12.54 4.16
CA LEU A 461 2.41 -12.37 5.56
C LEU A 461 1.96 -11.05 6.19
N SER A 462 1.64 -10.05 5.38
CA SER A 462 1.21 -8.74 5.87
C SER A 462 0.35 -8.04 4.83
N GLY A 463 -0.75 -7.45 5.30
CA GLY A 463 -1.65 -6.65 4.48
C GLY A 463 -1.40 -5.15 4.59
N GLU A 464 -1.00 -4.66 5.76
CA GLU A 464 -0.84 -3.21 5.99
C GLU A 464 0.17 -2.81 7.07
N HIS A 465 0.55 -3.71 7.98
CA HIS A 465 1.45 -3.34 9.08
C HIS A 465 2.94 -3.38 8.69
N GLY A 466 3.25 -3.97 7.54
CA GLY A 466 4.61 -4.27 7.13
C GLY A 466 5.16 -5.56 7.75
N ILE A 467 6.38 -5.88 7.39
CA ILE A 467 7.16 -7.02 7.88
C ILE A 467 7.93 -6.64 9.15
N GLY A 468 8.55 -5.47 9.15
CA GLY A 468 9.36 -4.96 10.26
C GLY A 468 10.37 -5.98 10.77
N ASN A 469 10.61 -6.00 12.07
CA ASN A 469 11.43 -7.04 12.70
C ASN A 469 10.58 -8.22 13.20
N ASP A 470 9.25 -8.09 13.24
CA ASP A 470 8.34 -9.12 13.74
C ASP A 470 8.24 -10.30 12.77
N LYS A 471 8.07 -10.03 11.46
CA LYS A 471 7.77 -11.06 10.46
C LYS A 471 8.94 -11.40 9.54
N THR A 472 10.09 -10.75 9.72
CA THR A 472 11.31 -10.97 8.91
C THR A 472 11.68 -12.47 8.82
N ALA A 473 11.49 -13.23 9.90
CA ALA A 473 11.81 -14.66 9.94
C ALA A 473 10.93 -15.54 9.03
N TYR A 474 9.75 -15.04 8.61
CA TYR A 474 8.79 -15.78 7.80
C TYR A 474 8.93 -15.50 6.31
N MET A 475 9.72 -14.50 5.90
CA MET A 475 9.93 -14.14 4.49
C MET A 475 10.34 -15.32 3.59
N PRO A 476 11.21 -16.26 4.03
CA PRO A 476 11.53 -17.45 3.22
C PRO A 476 10.36 -18.41 2.98
N LEU A 477 9.26 -18.33 3.76
CA LEU A 477 8.06 -19.13 3.51
C LEU A 477 7.34 -18.66 2.24
N VAL A 478 7.34 -17.35 2.00
CA VAL A 478 6.72 -16.73 0.81
C VAL A 478 7.65 -16.79 -0.38
N PHE A 479 8.89 -16.33 -0.19
CA PHE A 479 9.86 -16.22 -1.27
C PHE A 479 10.69 -17.50 -1.36
N GLY A 480 10.57 -18.22 -2.48
CA GLY A 480 11.57 -19.22 -2.85
C GLY A 480 12.96 -18.59 -3.01
N GLY A 481 14.02 -19.41 -3.01
CA GLY A 481 15.41 -18.91 -2.95
C GLY A 481 15.77 -17.86 -4.01
N ALA A 482 15.30 -18.03 -5.24
CA ALA A 482 15.56 -17.08 -6.34
C ALA A 482 14.84 -15.73 -6.12
N ALA A 483 13.54 -15.74 -5.85
CA ALA A 483 12.76 -14.52 -5.59
C ALA A 483 13.27 -13.76 -4.34
N LEU A 484 13.70 -14.50 -3.30
CA LEU A 484 14.28 -13.91 -2.10
C LEU A 484 15.59 -13.18 -2.40
N LYS A 485 16.47 -13.74 -3.23
CA LYS A 485 17.71 -13.06 -3.65
C LYS A 485 17.43 -11.74 -4.35
N LEU A 486 16.43 -11.69 -5.25
CA LEU A 486 16.06 -10.46 -5.94
C LEU A 486 15.49 -9.39 -4.99
N GLN A 487 14.69 -9.80 -4.01
CA GLN A 487 14.24 -8.88 -2.96
C GLN A 487 15.42 -8.28 -2.17
N LEU A 488 16.46 -9.08 -1.92
CA LEU A 488 17.68 -8.66 -1.23
C LEU A 488 18.64 -7.82 -2.08
N ALA A 489 18.53 -7.88 -3.41
CA ALA A 489 19.29 -7.02 -4.30
C ALA A 489 18.88 -5.54 -4.17
N ILE A 490 17.62 -5.25 -3.82
CA ILE A 490 17.10 -3.86 -3.76
C ILE A 490 17.84 -3.00 -2.73
N PRO A 491 18.02 -3.42 -1.46
CA PRO A 491 18.86 -2.69 -0.51
C PRO A 491 20.30 -2.50 -0.98
N GLY A 492 20.84 -3.38 -1.82
CA GLY A 492 22.18 -3.23 -2.39
C GLY A 492 22.38 -1.95 -3.19
N ILE A 493 21.29 -1.36 -3.70
CA ILE A 493 21.29 -0.11 -4.47
C ILE A 493 21.27 1.11 -3.55
N PHE A 494 20.32 1.14 -2.61
CA PHE A 494 20.00 2.35 -1.84
C PHE A 494 20.62 2.36 -0.44
N ASN A 495 20.91 1.19 0.11
CA ASN A 495 21.41 0.99 1.47
C ASN A 495 22.47 -0.14 1.51
N PRO A 496 23.55 -0.06 0.72
CA PRO A 496 24.55 -1.14 0.59
C PRO A 496 25.31 -1.44 1.89
N LEU A 497 25.34 -0.49 2.83
CA LEU A 497 25.97 -0.69 4.15
C LEU A 497 24.98 -1.19 5.21
N HIS A 498 23.70 -1.36 4.86
CA HIS A 498 22.62 -1.72 5.78
C HIS A 498 22.57 -0.88 7.06
N GLN A 499 22.96 0.39 6.97
CA GLN A 499 22.97 1.32 8.11
C GLN A 499 21.61 2.01 8.27
N LEU A 500 20.84 2.14 7.20
CA LEU A 500 19.49 2.69 7.26
C LEU A 500 18.49 1.59 7.63
N ASN A 501 17.80 1.80 8.74
CA ASN A 501 16.83 0.90 9.38
C ASN A 501 17.19 -0.59 9.36
N PRO A 502 18.34 -1.01 9.93
CA PRO A 502 18.75 -2.42 9.92
C PRO A 502 17.80 -3.34 10.69
N MET A 503 17.80 -4.63 10.31
CA MET A 503 17.01 -5.75 10.87
C MET A 503 15.50 -5.71 10.54
N LYS A 504 15.10 -4.97 9.50
CA LYS A 504 13.69 -4.84 9.08
C LYS A 504 13.54 -5.37 7.67
N VAL A 505 12.36 -5.90 7.38
CA VAL A 505 12.00 -6.58 6.12
C VAL A 505 12.80 -7.88 5.89
N PHE A 506 14.13 -7.84 6.06
CA PHE A 506 15.05 -8.96 5.96
C PHE A 506 16.08 -8.95 7.11
N ASP A 507 16.63 -10.12 7.45
CA ASP A 507 17.62 -10.27 8.53
C ASP A 507 18.99 -9.70 8.12
N SER A 508 19.20 -8.40 8.35
CA SER A 508 20.32 -7.66 7.79
C SER A 508 21.67 -7.82 8.52
N ARG A 509 21.75 -8.53 9.66
CA ARG A 509 23.06 -8.84 10.32
C ARG A 509 23.79 -10.01 9.68
N ARG A 510 23.11 -10.81 8.84
CA ARG A 510 23.59 -12.08 8.31
C ARG A 510 23.75 -12.12 6.80
N PHE A 511 23.93 -10.97 6.14
CA PHE A 511 24.30 -10.95 4.71
C PHE A 511 25.82 -11.04 4.45
N GLY A 512 26.56 -11.58 5.42
CA GLY A 512 27.93 -12.04 5.27
C GLY A 512 28.09 -13.45 5.88
N GLN A 513 28.07 -14.45 5.00
CA GLN A 513 28.21 -15.90 5.24
C GLN A 513 26.95 -16.65 5.72
N PRO A 514 26.57 -17.74 5.03
CA PRO A 514 25.68 -18.73 5.62
C PRO A 514 26.41 -19.32 6.83
N ASP A 515 25.94 -19.04 8.04
CA ASP A 515 26.41 -19.72 9.25
C ASP A 515 26.31 -21.24 9.00
N SER A 516 27.47 -21.90 8.96
CA SER A 516 27.67 -23.34 8.80
C SER A 516 27.11 -24.18 9.98
N HIS A 517 26.39 -23.54 10.90
CA HIS A 517 25.85 -24.15 12.11
C HIS A 517 24.33 -24.10 12.25
N ASN A 518 23.60 -23.59 11.26
CA ASN A 518 22.22 -24.00 11.04
C ASN A 518 22.17 -24.99 9.86
N LYS A 519 21.95 -26.27 10.17
CA LYS A 519 21.70 -27.35 9.19
C LYS A 519 20.36 -27.18 8.45
N THR A 520 20.06 -25.98 7.97
CA THR A 520 18.85 -25.68 7.18
C THR A 520 19.13 -24.90 5.89
N THR A 521 20.38 -24.50 5.62
CA THR A 521 20.78 -23.94 4.31
C THR A 521 21.07 -25.01 3.25
N SER A 522 21.07 -26.30 3.60
CA SER A 522 21.25 -27.41 2.64
C SER A 522 19.95 -27.92 2.02
N GLN A 523 18.85 -27.14 2.04
CA GLN A 523 17.54 -27.58 1.53
C GLN A 523 16.80 -26.58 0.63
N ILE A 524 17.46 -25.59 0.03
CA ILE A 524 16.80 -24.76 -1.00
C ILE A 524 17.05 -25.36 -2.39
N SER A 525 16.59 -26.61 -2.56
CA SER A 525 16.27 -27.19 -3.87
C SER A 525 14.78 -27.50 -3.95
N GLU A 526 13.94 -26.74 -3.24
CA GLU A 526 12.50 -26.78 -3.50
C GLU A 526 12.24 -26.14 -4.87
N PRO A 527 11.41 -26.77 -5.74
CA PRO A 527 11.03 -26.18 -7.01
C PRO A 527 10.41 -24.80 -6.77
N ALA A 528 10.62 -23.88 -7.72
CA ALA A 528 10.03 -22.54 -7.65
C ALA A 528 8.52 -22.65 -7.42
N ARG A 529 8.01 -22.02 -6.36
CA ARG A 529 6.57 -21.94 -6.04
C ARG A 529 5.88 -20.98 -7.00
N VAL A 530 5.84 -21.35 -8.28
CA VAL A 530 5.14 -20.61 -9.34
C VAL A 530 3.63 -20.75 -9.16
N PHE A 531 2.89 -19.73 -9.55
CA PHE A 531 1.45 -19.81 -9.61
C PHE A 531 1.03 -20.89 -10.61
N GLN A 532 0.05 -21.71 -10.21
CA GLN A 532 -0.69 -22.56 -11.13
C GLN A 532 -1.86 -21.77 -11.72
N HIS A 533 -2.34 -22.12 -12.90
CA HIS A 533 -3.57 -21.51 -13.42
C HIS A 533 -4.76 -21.88 -12.55
N TYR A 534 -5.58 -20.88 -12.22
CA TYR A 534 -6.80 -21.07 -11.42
C TYR A 534 -7.78 -19.94 -11.71
N PHE A 535 -9.05 -20.17 -11.40
CA PHE A 535 -10.10 -19.16 -11.36
C PHE A 535 -10.82 -19.25 -10.01
N ASP A 536 -10.86 -18.15 -9.28
CA ASP A 536 -11.50 -18.03 -7.98
C ASP A 536 -12.63 -16.99 -8.05
N PRO A 537 -13.89 -17.45 -8.15
CA PRO A 537 -15.03 -16.53 -8.22
C PRO A 537 -15.33 -15.84 -6.89
N ILE A 538 -14.94 -16.43 -5.75
CA ILE A 538 -15.19 -15.85 -4.42
C ILE A 538 -14.25 -14.67 -4.19
N ASP A 539 -12.98 -14.85 -4.54
CA ASP A 539 -11.99 -13.78 -4.45
C ASP A 539 -12.00 -12.84 -5.64
N ALA A 540 -12.73 -13.19 -6.71
CA ALA A 540 -12.70 -12.52 -8.01
C ALA A 540 -11.26 -12.39 -8.53
N THR A 541 -10.51 -13.49 -8.50
CA THR A 541 -9.12 -13.56 -8.98
C THR A 541 -8.92 -14.69 -9.97
N LEU A 542 -7.99 -14.49 -10.91
CA LEU A 542 -7.66 -15.46 -11.95
C LEU A 542 -6.14 -15.47 -12.14
N CYS A 543 -5.51 -16.64 -12.19
CA CYS A 543 -4.18 -16.80 -12.76
C CYS A 543 -4.28 -17.39 -14.16
N ALA A 544 -3.84 -16.63 -15.17
CA ALA A 544 -3.90 -17.02 -16.58
C ALA A 544 -2.58 -16.70 -17.30
N PRO A 545 -2.30 -17.36 -18.45
CA PRO A 545 -1.16 -17.00 -19.29
C PRO A 545 -1.13 -15.50 -19.58
N ALA A 546 0.06 -14.91 -19.54
CA ALA A 546 0.25 -13.51 -19.93
C ALA A 546 -0.17 -13.27 -21.40
N SER A 547 -0.21 -14.34 -22.19
CA SER A 547 -0.66 -14.34 -23.58
C SER A 547 -2.19 -14.38 -23.78
N ILE A 548 -2.99 -14.49 -22.71
CA ILE A 548 -4.45 -14.59 -22.81
C ILE A 548 -5.04 -13.38 -23.56
N THR A 549 -6.01 -13.62 -24.43
CA THR A 549 -6.74 -12.57 -25.15
C THR A 549 -7.96 -12.09 -24.36
N ALA A 550 -8.45 -10.91 -24.69
CA ALA A 550 -9.70 -10.38 -24.14
C ALA A 550 -10.90 -11.34 -24.32
N SER A 551 -10.98 -11.99 -25.48
CA SER A 551 -12.09 -12.90 -25.81
C SER A 551 -12.07 -14.16 -24.95
N GLU A 552 -10.89 -14.74 -24.73
CA GLU A 552 -10.72 -15.90 -23.84
C GLU A 552 -11.01 -15.52 -22.38
N LEU A 553 -10.51 -14.36 -21.94
CA LEU A 553 -10.75 -13.85 -20.59
C LEU A 553 -12.24 -13.62 -20.34
N GLN A 554 -12.94 -12.99 -21.29
CA GLN A 554 -14.40 -12.80 -21.22
C GLN A 554 -15.14 -14.15 -21.16
N ALA A 555 -14.75 -15.12 -21.97
CA ALA A 555 -15.37 -16.45 -21.98
C ALA A 555 -15.21 -17.20 -20.64
N MET A 556 -14.08 -17.00 -19.94
CA MET A 556 -13.86 -17.56 -18.61
C MET A 556 -14.66 -16.84 -17.52
N CYS A 557 -14.76 -15.51 -17.58
CA CYS A 557 -15.33 -14.72 -16.49
C CYS A 557 -16.87 -14.58 -16.56
N ALA A 558 -17.44 -14.47 -17.77
CA ALA A 558 -18.86 -14.20 -17.97
C ALA A 558 -19.82 -15.21 -17.31
N PRO A 559 -19.55 -16.54 -17.32
CA PRO A 559 -20.42 -17.52 -16.64
C PRO A 559 -20.56 -17.31 -15.13
N HIS A 560 -19.63 -16.55 -14.54
CA HIS A 560 -19.59 -16.27 -13.11
C HIS A 560 -20.04 -14.84 -12.77
N GLY A 561 -20.56 -14.07 -13.75
CA GLY A 561 -20.93 -12.67 -13.54
C GLY A 561 -19.72 -11.80 -13.18
N LEU A 562 -18.56 -12.09 -13.77
CA LEU A 562 -17.32 -11.35 -13.57
C LEU A 562 -16.76 -10.85 -14.89
N HIS A 563 -15.96 -9.80 -14.86
CA HIS A 563 -15.22 -9.29 -16.02
C HIS A 563 -13.89 -8.62 -15.62
N PHE A 564 -13.04 -8.37 -16.61
CA PHE A 564 -11.82 -7.58 -16.45
C PHE A 564 -11.95 -6.26 -17.23
N PRO A 565 -11.97 -5.09 -16.56
CA PRO A 565 -12.41 -3.84 -17.18
C PRO A 565 -11.31 -3.05 -17.91
N LEU A 566 -10.08 -3.57 -18.01
CA LEU A 566 -8.93 -2.82 -18.53
C LEU A 566 -8.50 -3.22 -19.95
N LEU A 567 -9.38 -3.81 -20.75
CA LEU A 567 -8.98 -4.35 -22.06
C LEU A 567 -8.87 -3.22 -23.10
N LEU A 568 -7.70 -3.12 -23.77
CA LEU A 568 -7.41 -2.17 -24.84
C LEU A 568 -7.55 -2.78 -26.24
N SER A 569 -7.49 -4.11 -26.37
CA SER A 569 -7.70 -4.81 -27.64
C SER A 569 -8.43 -6.13 -27.43
N ALA A 570 -9.33 -6.47 -28.37
CA ALA A 570 -10.06 -7.72 -28.35
C ALA A 570 -9.21 -8.95 -28.73
N SER A 571 -8.17 -8.74 -29.54
CA SER A 571 -7.40 -9.81 -30.19
C SER A 571 -5.94 -9.90 -29.75
N LEU A 572 -5.36 -8.83 -29.22
CA LEU A 572 -3.97 -8.86 -28.78
C LEU A 572 -3.82 -9.56 -27.43
N PRO A 573 -2.70 -10.27 -27.22
CA PRO A 573 -2.35 -10.82 -25.90
C PRO A 573 -2.34 -9.74 -24.81
N LEU A 574 -2.75 -10.11 -23.59
CA LEU A 574 -2.81 -9.16 -22.46
C LEU A 574 -1.44 -8.53 -22.15
N CYS A 575 -0.34 -9.30 -22.22
CA CYS A 575 1.01 -8.75 -22.03
C CYS A 575 1.35 -7.63 -23.01
N GLU A 576 0.93 -7.75 -24.28
CA GLU A 576 1.13 -6.70 -25.28
C GLU A 576 0.29 -5.46 -24.99
N GLN A 577 -0.94 -5.64 -24.48
CA GLN A 577 -1.80 -4.52 -24.08
C GLN A 577 -1.23 -3.76 -22.88
N VAL A 578 -0.69 -4.49 -21.89
CA VAL A 578 -0.01 -3.92 -20.73
C VAL A 578 1.18 -3.05 -21.17
N VAL A 579 2.03 -3.55 -22.07
CA VAL A 579 3.17 -2.79 -22.63
C VAL A 579 2.70 -1.60 -23.47
N ALA A 580 1.68 -1.78 -24.30
CA ALA A 580 1.16 -0.73 -25.18
C ALA A 580 0.60 0.48 -24.42
N SER A 581 -0.01 0.25 -23.25
CA SER A 581 -0.47 1.35 -22.38
C SER A 581 0.68 2.17 -21.79
N GLY A 582 1.93 1.72 -21.90
CA GLY A 582 3.05 2.31 -21.15
C GLY A 582 2.87 2.24 -19.64
N PHE A 583 2.09 1.26 -19.18
CA PHE A 583 1.67 1.03 -17.79
C PHE A 583 0.81 2.16 -17.21
N ALA A 584 0.30 3.03 -18.08
CA ALA A 584 -0.66 4.06 -17.72
C ALA A 584 -2.03 3.46 -17.38
N PRO A 585 -2.89 4.24 -16.69
CA PRO A 585 -4.30 3.94 -16.56
C PRO A 585 -4.98 3.63 -17.90
N ALA A 586 -5.75 2.55 -17.93
CA ALA A 586 -6.60 2.17 -19.05
C ALA A 586 -8.10 2.42 -18.76
N SER A 587 -8.43 2.83 -17.54
CA SER A 587 -9.77 3.22 -17.10
C SER A 587 -9.68 4.34 -16.06
N SER A 588 -10.65 5.24 -16.07
CA SER A 588 -10.77 6.31 -15.06
C SER A 588 -11.00 5.76 -13.65
N ARG A 589 -11.85 4.74 -13.52
CA ARG A 589 -12.22 4.14 -12.23
C ARG A 589 -11.25 3.07 -11.76
N PHE A 590 -10.80 2.21 -12.67
CA PHE A 590 -10.02 1.04 -12.30
C PHE A 590 -8.50 1.26 -12.40
N GLY A 591 -8.07 2.39 -12.96
CA GLY A 591 -6.67 2.79 -12.95
C GLY A 591 -5.78 1.98 -13.90
N PRO A 592 -4.48 1.80 -13.58
CA PRO A 592 -3.52 1.08 -14.42
C PRO A 592 -3.58 -0.43 -14.22
N TYR A 593 -3.03 -1.17 -15.19
CA TYR A 593 -2.85 -2.62 -15.09
C TYR A 593 -2.07 -3.04 -13.84
N CYS A 594 -1.04 -2.28 -13.44
CA CYS A 594 -0.21 -2.61 -12.28
C CYS A 594 -0.96 -2.52 -10.93
N ASP A 595 -2.15 -1.94 -10.90
CA ASP A 595 -3.01 -1.96 -9.71
C ASP A 595 -4.07 -3.09 -9.74
N ASN A 596 -4.17 -3.81 -10.86
CA ASN A 596 -5.14 -4.89 -11.07
C ASN A 596 -4.48 -6.25 -11.38
N ILE A 597 -3.19 -6.25 -11.70
CA ILE A 597 -2.32 -7.42 -11.67
C ILE A 597 -1.69 -7.45 -10.27
N ILE A 598 -1.97 -8.51 -9.50
CA ILE A 598 -1.58 -8.62 -8.08
C ILE A 598 -0.48 -9.66 -7.84
N GLY A 599 -0.20 -10.47 -8.87
CA GLY A 599 0.85 -11.47 -8.90
C GLY A 599 1.22 -11.83 -10.34
N MET A 600 2.38 -12.41 -10.54
CA MET A 600 2.81 -12.97 -11.82
C MET A 600 3.86 -14.06 -11.64
N ASN A 601 3.91 -14.96 -12.61
CA ASN A 601 5.11 -15.76 -12.85
C ASN A 601 6.01 -14.98 -13.81
N TRP A 602 7.28 -14.83 -13.47
CA TRP A 602 8.24 -14.01 -14.19
C TRP A 602 9.41 -14.87 -14.66
N LYS A 603 9.67 -14.87 -15.97
CA LYS A 603 10.82 -15.55 -16.57
C LYS A 603 12.01 -14.60 -16.58
N LEU A 604 13.03 -14.94 -15.82
CA LEU A 604 14.30 -14.22 -15.75
C LEU A 604 15.08 -14.34 -17.08
N PRO A 605 16.05 -13.45 -17.35
CA PRO A 605 16.88 -13.52 -18.54
C PRO A 605 17.58 -14.89 -18.73
N GLY A 606 17.96 -15.56 -17.64
CA GLY A 606 18.54 -16.91 -17.65
C GLY A 606 17.54 -18.05 -17.93
N GLY A 607 16.25 -17.74 -18.08
CA GLY A 607 15.18 -18.70 -18.39
C GLY A 607 14.46 -19.31 -17.18
N GLN A 608 14.98 -19.12 -15.96
CA GLN A 608 14.28 -19.57 -14.74
C GLN A 608 12.99 -18.77 -14.53
N VAL A 609 11.91 -19.46 -14.14
CA VAL A 609 10.64 -18.84 -13.79
C VAL A 609 10.51 -18.74 -12.27
N ILE A 610 10.15 -17.55 -11.78
CA ILE A 610 9.93 -17.26 -10.37
C ILE A 610 8.54 -16.65 -10.15
N ARG A 611 8.01 -16.79 -8.93
CA ARG A 611 6.80 -16.08 -8.50
C ARG A 611 7.15 -14.69 -7.98
N ILE A 612 6.36 -13.70 -8.37
CA ILE A 612 6.42 -12.31 -7.90
C ILE A 612 5.01 -11.84 -7.56
N GLY A 613 4.83 -11.20 -6.39
CA GLY A 613 3.51 -10.80 -5.90
C GLY A 613 2.69 -11.97 -5.34
N GLU A 614 1.39 -11.76 -5.18
CA GLU A 614 0.49 -12.61 -4.39
C GLU A 614 -0.81 -12.97 -5.13
N ARG A 615 -1.59 -13.89 -4.55
CA ARG A 615 -2.97 -14.19 -4.99
C ARG A 615 -4.01 -13.23 -4.41
N VAL A 616 -3.65 -12.49 -3.38
CA VAL A 616 -4.54 -11.59 -2.64
C VAL A 616 -4.34 -10.14 -3.07
N ALA A 617 -5.41 -9.33 -3.01
CA ALA A 617 -5.39 -7.95 -3.51
C ALA A 617 -4.56 -6.97 -2.66
N LYS A 618 -4.32 -7.32 -1.39
CA LYS A 618 -3.59 -6.49 -0.43
C LYS A 618 -2.35 -7.24 0.05
N SER A 619 -1.19 -6.59 -0.04
CA SER A 619 0.07 -7.12 0.48
C SER A 619 1.09 -6.00 0.69
N THR A 620 1.83 -6.09 1.79
CA THR A 620 3.04 -5.31 2.07
C THR A 620 4.23 -6.24 2.31
N THR A 621 4.20 -7.42 1.70
CA THR A 621 5.22 -8.46 1.89
C THR A 621 6.40 -8.20 0.95
N GLY A 622 7.52 -7.73 1.51
CA GLY A 622 8.73 -7.38 0.75
C GLY A 622 8.59 -6.08 -0.05
N TYR A 623 9.57 -5.80 -0.92
CA TYR A 623 9.52 -4.65 -1.82
C TYR A 623 8.59 -4.94 -3.00
N ASP A 624 7.94 -3.90 -3.54
CA ASP A 624 7.00 -3.99 -4.66
C ASP A 624 7.71 -4.17 -6.02
N LEU A 625 8.43 -5.30 -6.14
CA LEU A 625 9.04 -5.75 -7.38
C LEU A 625 8.00 -5.99 -8.47
N LEU A 626 6.76 -6.34 -8.11
CA LEU A 626 5.68 -6.59 -9.06
C LEU A 626 5.42 -5.35 -9.92
N ARG A 627 5.08 -4.21 -9.31
CA ARG A 627 4.78 -2.98 -10.06
C ARG A 627 6.02 -2.41 -10.73
N PHE A 628 7.18 -2.54 -10.11
CA PHE A 628 8.45 -2.12 -10.70
C PHE A 628 8.77 -2.90 -11.99
N LEU A 629 8.69 -4.24 -11.95
CA LEU A 629 9.03 -5.09 -13.09
C LEU A 629 8.04 -5.00 -14.23
N LEU A 630 6.74 -4.84 -13.94
CA LEU A 630 5.76 -4.52 -14.96
C LEU A 630 6.24 -3.30 -15.76
N ASN A 631 6.75 -2.27 -15.10
CA ASN A 631 7.25 -1.05 -15.75
C ASN A 631 8.64 -1.16 -16.41
N SER A 632 9.36 -2.28 -16.27
CA SER A 632 10.77 -2.41 -16.69
C SER A 632 11.01 -2.62 -18.19
N ASN A 633 9.93 -2.67 -19.00
CA ASN A 633 9.98 -2.85 -20.45
C ASN A 633 10.78 -4.11 -20.90
N GLY A 634 10.61 -5.22 -20.19
CA GLY A 634 11.23 -6.50 -20.56
C GLY A 634 12.72 -6.63 -20.24
N ARG A 635 13.35 -5.57 -19.70
CA ARG A 635 14.81 -5.51 -19.50
C ARG A 635 15.30 -6.51 -18.44
N LEU A 636 14.45 -6.84 -17.48
CA LEU A 636 14.75 -7.73 -16.35
C LEU A 636 14.05 -9.09 -16.48
N GLY A 637 13.58 -9.44 -17.68
CA GLY A 637 12.80 -10.65 -17.96
C GLY A 637 11.40 -10.32 -18.47
N GLU A 638 10.53 -11.31 -18.49
CA GLU A 638 9.17 -11.16 -19.03
C GLU A 638 8.12 -11.95 -18.25
N PRO A 639 6.86 -11.49 -18.24
CA PRO A 639 5.79 -12.21 -17.56
C PRO A 639 5.38 -13.46 -18.34
N VAL A 640 5.21 -14.57 -17.63
CA VAL A 640 4.68 -15.84 -18.15
C VAL A 640 3.17 -15.91 -17.91
N ASP A 641 2.74 -15.51 -16.72
CA ASP A 641 1.35 -15.55 -16.26
C ASP A 641 1.04 -14.29 -15.47
N PHE A 642 -0.24 -13.89 -15.47
CA PHE A 642 -0.75 -12.83 -14.59
C PHE A 642 -1.79 -13.38 -13.64
N VAL A 643 -1.70 -12.95 -12.39
CA VAL A 643 -2.79 -13.02 -11.43
C VAL A 643 -3.55 -11.69 -11.48
N ILE A 644 -4.81 -11.74 -11.91
CA ILE A 644 -5.64 -10.57 -12.22
C ILE A 644 -6.81 -10.48 -11.25
N ARG A 645 -7.11 -9.27 -10.78
CA ARG A 645 -8.32 -8.94 -10.01
C ARG A 645 -9.48 -8.61 -10.95
N LEU A 646 -10.55 -9.40 -10.89
CA LEU A 646 -11.79 -9.24 -11.65
C LEU A 646 -12.77 -8.30 -10.93
N ARG A 647 -13.86 -7.92 -11.61
CA ARG A 647 -14.95 -7.11 -11.06
C ARG A 647 -16.30 -7.78 -11.31
N PRO A 648 -17.31 -7.55 -10.45
CA PRO A 648 -18.68 -7.97 -10.73
C PRO A 648 -19.20 -7.34 -12.01
N ASP A 649 -19.89 -8.15 -12.82
CA ASP A 649 -20.72 -7.68 -13.92
C ASP A 649 -22.12 -7.37 -13.37
N CYS A 650 -22.48 -6.10 -13.35
CA CYS A 650 -23.69 -5.59 -12.71
C CYS A 650 -24.96 -5.76 -13.55
N GLY A 651 -24.83 -6.27 -14.79
CA GLY A 651 -25.94 -6.66 -15.66
C GLY A 651 -26.30 -5.64 -16.74
N THR A 652 -26.20 -4.35 -16.47
CA THR A 652 -26.55 -3.28 -17.42
C THR A 652 -25.31 -2.51 -17.85
N ASP A 653 -24.97 -2.61 -19.12
CA ASP A 653 -23.93 -1.80 -19.75
C ASP A 653 -24.55 -0.63 -20.51
N GLY A 654 -23.85 0.50 -20.56
CA GLY A 654 -24.20 1.56 -21.49
C GLY A 654 -23.12 2.60 -21.70
N ILE A 655 -23.25 3.31 -22.82
CA ILE A 655 -22.32 4.37 -23.23
C ILE A 655 -23.11 5.64 -23.50
N PHE A 656 -22.70 6.72 -22.85
CA PHE A 656 -23.23 8.07 -23.04
C PHE A 656 -22.21 8.90 -23.80
N PHE A 657 -22.69 9.64 -24.79
CA PHE A 657 -21.88 10.57 -25.56
C PHE A 657 -22.48 11.97 -25.47
N LEU A 658 -21.71 12.89 -24.90
CA LEU A 658 -22.04 14.32 -24.84
C LEU A 658 -21.15 15.05 -25.85
N THR A 659 -21.75 15.54 -26.94
CA THR A 659 -21.01 16.06 -28.10
C THR A 659 -21.30 17.56 -28.29
N GLY A 660 -20.26 18.35 -28.57
CA GLY A 660 -20.39 19.78 -28.81
C GLY A 660 -19.06 20.50 -28.93
N GLU A 661 -19.08 21.82 -28.74
CA GLU A 661 -17.89 22.67 -28.75
C GLU A 661 -16.86 22.21 -27.72
N HIS A 662 -15.57 22.22 -28.09
CA HIS A 662 -14.49 21.70 -27.26
C HIS A 662 -14.50 22.27 -25.83
N HIS A 663 -14.62 23.60 -25.70
CA HIS A 663 -14.65 24.24 -24.39
C HIS A 663 -15.91 23.89 -23.56
N ALA A 664 -17.04 23.58 -24.20
CA ALA A 664 -18.23 23.14 -23.50
C ALA A 664 -18.05 21.71 -22.95
N VAL A 665 -17.47 20.82 -23.76
CA VAL A 665 -17.08 19.47 -23.33
C VAL A 665 -16.08 19.52 -22.18
N ALA A 666 -15.03 20.34 -22.28
CA ALA A 666 -14.02 20.49 -21.22
C ALA A 666 -14.64 20.95 -19.89
N ARG A 667 -15.56 21.93 -19.91
CA ARG A 667 -16.27 22.39 -18.70
C ARG A 667 -17.21 21.33 -18.12
N ALA A 668 -17.93 20.59 -18.97
CA ALA A 668 -18.78 19.50 -18.52
C ALA A 668 -17.96 18.40 -17.83
N THR A 669 -16.82 18.03 -18.42
CA THR A 669 -15.90 17.05 -17.82
C THR A 669 -15.35 17.55 -16.48
N ALA A 670 -14.91 18.81 -16.40
CA ALA A 670 -14.40 19.39 -15.15
C ALA A 670 -15.49 19.42 -14.05
N GLN A 671 -16.72 19.77 -14.39
CA GLN A 671 -17.85 19.72 -13.46
C GLN A 671 -18.07 18.28 -12.96
N LEU A 672 -18.11 17.30 -13.86
CA LEU A 672 -18.32 15.90 -13.50
C LEU A 672 -17.22 15.40 -12.55
N LEU A 673 -15.96 15.65 -12.88
CA LEU A 673 -14.81 15.24 -12.07
C LEU A 673 -14.75 15.93 -10.70
N SER A 674 -15.31 17.13 -10.55
CA SER A 674 -15.35 17.84 -9.27
C SER A 674 -16.30 17.21 -8.24
N THR A 675 -17.07 16.19 -8.62
CA THR A 675 -18.06 15.52 -7.77
C THR A 675 -17.69 14.05 -7.52
N CYS A 676 -18.27 13.43 -6.50
CA CYS A 676 -18.04 12.02 -6.21
C CYS A 676 -18.55 11.05 -7.29
N TRP A 677 -19.35 11.53 -8.25
CA TRP A 677 -19.79 10.76 -9.43
C TRP A 677 -18.64 10.18 -10.24
N GLN A 678 -17.45 10.79 -10.20
CA GLN A 678 -16.30 10.26 -10.94
C GLN A 678 -15.93 8.80 -10.58
N HIS A 679 -16.33 8.32 -9.39
CA HIS A 679 -16.06 6.95 -8.94
C HIS A 679 -17.12 5.92 -9.37
N TRP A 680 -18.13 6.38 -10.11
CA TRP A 680 -19.34 5.62 -10.46
C TRP A 680 -19.46 5.31 -11.96
N PHE A 681 -18.53 5.82 -12.75
CA PHE A 681 -18.40 5.50 -14.17
C PHE A 681 -17.16 4.63 -14.39
N ASP A 682 -17.22 3.68 -15.30
CA ASP A 682 -16.07 2.85 -15.63
C ASP A 682 -15.02 3.64 -16.40
N THR A 683 -15.46 4.52 -17.32
CA THR A 683 -14.60 5.47 -18.02
C THR A 683 -15.24 6.86 -18.15
N ILE A 684 -14.40 7.89 -18.14
CA ILE A 684 -14.74 9.29 -18.41
C ILE A 684 -13.67 9.82 -19.36
N ASP A 685 -13.98 9.75 -20.65
CA ASP A 685 -13.02 9.99 -21.72
C ASP A 685 -13.42 11.21 -22.56
N VAL A 686 -12.46 12.05 -22.91
CA VAL A 686 -12.66 13.12 -23.91
C VAL A 686 -11.99 12.73 -25.21
N ILE A 687 -12.79 12.60 -26.27
CA ILE A 687 -12.34 12.20 -27.60
C ILE A 687 -12.22 13.46 -28.47
N CYS A 688 -11.05 13.65 -29.06
CA CYS A 688 -10.77 14.68 -30.06
C CYS A 688 -10.32 14.03 -31.36
N ARG A 689 -10.86 14.48 -32.49
CA ARG A 689 -10.51 14.01 -33.83
C ARG A 689 -9.99 15.16 -34.68
N PRO A 690 -9.03 14.92 -35.60
CA PRO A 690 -8.39 15.99 -36.34
C PRO A 690 -9.33 16.72 -37.31
N ASP A 691 -10.31 16.00 -37.88
CA ASP A 691 -11.17 16.50 -38.95
C ASP A 691 -12.52 17.05 -38.45
N ILE A 692 -12.71 17.11 -37.13
CA ILE A 692 -13.99 17.49 -36.51
C ILE A 692 -13.75 18.63 -35.50
N GLN A 693 -14.49 19.73 -35.65
CA GLN A 693 -14.37 20.88 -34.72
C GLN A 693 -14.97 20.61 -33.34
N THR A 694 -15.93 19.69 -33.25
CA THR A 694 -16.55 19.28 -31.98
C THR A 694 -15.73 18.21 -31.27
N SER A 695 -15.71 18.25 -29.94
CA SER A 695 -15.22 17.16 -29.09
C SER A 695 -16.38 16.32 -28.56
N GLN A 696 -16.06 15.15 -28.01
CA GLN A 696 -17.05 14.25 -27.42
C GLN A 696 -16.58 13.78 -26.04
N LEU A 697 -17.42 13.94 -25.02
CA LEU A 697 -17.27 13.28 -23.73
C LEU A 697 -17.98 11.93 -23.80
N ARG A 698 -17.20 10.85 -23.73
CA ARG A 698 -17.68 9.46 -23.69
C ARG A 698 -17.62 8.97 -22.25
N ILE A 699 -18.76 8.50 -21.75
CA ILE A 699 -18.88 7.94 -20.41
C ILE A 699 -19.43 6.53 -20.54
N SER A 700 -18.70 5.54 -20.01
CA SER A 700 -19.18 4.16 -19.95
C SER A 700 -19.47 3.76 -18.51
N LEU A 701 -20.48 2.91 -18.32
CA LEU A 701 -20.82 2.38 -17.02
C LEU A 701 -21.36 0.95 -17.12
N ASN A 702 -21.10 0.20 -16.06
CA ASN A 702 -21.69 -1.09 -15.75
C ASN A 702 -22.42 -0.95 -14.40
N CYS A 703 -23.75 -1.04 -14.41
CA CYS A 703 -24.58 -0.84 -13.23
C CYS A 703 -25.74 -1.84 -13.16
N PRO A 704 -26.45 -1.96 -12.02
CA PRO A 704 -27.74 -2.62 -11.95
C PRO A 704 -28.81 -1.89 -12.78
N ASP A 705 -29.77 -2.65 -13.34
CA ASP A 705 -30.90 -2.09 -14.12
C ASP A 705 -31.68 -1.03 -13.34
N THR A 706 -31.81 -1.23 -12.01
CA THR A 706 -32.54 -0.32 -11.11
C THR A 706 -31.90 1.06 -10.98
N GLU A 707 -30.66 1.23 -11.42
CA GLU A 707 -29.90 2.48 -11.30
C GLU A 707 -29.79 3.24 -12.63
N TRP A 708 -30.12 2.59 -13.75
CA TRP A 708 -29.94 3.14 -15.09
C TRP A 708 -30.54 4.55 -15.24
N GLN A 709 -31.80 4.72 -14.82
CA GLN A 709 -32.52 5.98 -14.93
C GLN A 709 -31.82 7.11 -14.14
N VAL A 710 -31.20 6.81 -13.01
CA VAL A 710 -30.49 7.79 -12.18
C VAL A 710 -29.27 8.34 -12.92
N TYR A 711 -28.52 7.47 -13.61
CA TYR A 711 -27.39 7.90 -14.45
C TYR A 711 -27.85 8.70 -15.66
N GLU A 712 -28.90 8.25 -16.34
CA GLU A 712 -29.45 8.93 -17.52
C GLU A 712 -29.92 10.34 -17.19
N GLU A 713 -30.68 10.52 -16.10
CA GLU A 713 -31.12 11.84 -15.63
C GLU A 713 -29.93 12.74 -15.25
N HIS A 714 -28.94 12.21 -14.55
CA HIS A 714 -27.74 12.97 -14.16
C HIS A 714 -26.98 13.48 -15.39
N LEU A 715 -26.74 12.62 -16.37
CA LEU A 715 -25.98 12.96 -17.58
C LEU A 715 -26.78 13.85 -18.55
N ALA A 716 -28.10 13.70 -18.61
CA ALA A 716 -28.98 14.60 -19.35
C ALA A 716 -28.93 16.03 -18.77
N ASN A 717 -28.95 16.15 -17.44
CA ASN A 717 -28.83 17.45 -16.77
C ASN A 717 -27.45 18.09 -17.01
N LEU A 718 -26.37 17.29 -16.99
CA LEU A 718 -25.03 17.76 -17.32
C LEU A 718 -24.97 18.25 -18.77
N ALA A 719 -25.51 17.49 -19.72
CA ALA A 719 -25.53 17.86 -21.13
C ALA A 719 -26.30 19.18 -21.37
N ALA A 720 -27.49 19.30 -20.78
CA ALA A 720 -28.32 20.49 -20.89
C ALA A 720 -27.63 21.73 -20.31
N SER A 721 -26.95 21.60 -19.17
CA SER A 721 -26.24 22.70 -18.49
C SER A 721 -25.07 23.27 -19.30
N HIS A 722 -24.52 22.48 -20.23
CA HIS A 722 -23.39 22.89 -21.09
C HIS A 722 -23.75 22.99 -22.58
N ALA A 723 -25.05 22.92 -22.92
CA ALA A 723 -25.54 22.93 -24.31
C ALA A 723 -24.89 21.86 -25.20
N LEU A 724 -24.73 20.64 -24.66
CA LEU A 724 -24.21 19.48 -25.37
C LEU A 724 -25.35 18.59 -25.87
N ASN A 725 -25.13 17.94 -27.01
CA ASN A 725 -26.04 16.91 -27.52
C ASN A 725 -25.73 15.57 -26.84
N LEU A 726 -26.73 14.96 -26.20
CA LEU A 726 -26.64 13.66 -25.55
C LEU A 726 -27.17 12.55 -26.47
N THR A 727 -26.35 11.54 -26.71
CA THR A 727 -26.78 10.27 -27.30
C THR A 727 -26.40 9.10 -26.39
N VAL A 728 -27.25 8.08 -26.33
CA VAL A 728 -27.11 6.95 -25.42
C VAL A 728 -27.16 5.64 -26.19
N GLU A 729 -26.21 4.75 -25.92
CA GLU A 729 -26.16 3.37 -26.40
C GLU A 729 -26.37 2.42 -25.22
N ALA A 730 -27.64 2.08 -24.94
CA ALA A 730 -28.01 1.18 -23.84
C ALA A 730 -27.80 -0.30 -24.20
N GLY A 731 -27.39 -1.11 -23.23
CA GLY A 731 -27.10 -2.54 -23.41
C GLY A 731 -25.84 -2.82 -24.23
N VAL A 732 -25.00 -1.79 -24.45
CA VAL A 732 -23.77 -1.89 -25.22
C VAL A 732 -22.57 -1.75 -24.31
N ARG A 733 -21.76 -2.80 -24.21
CA ARG A 733 -20.47 -2.76 -23.54
C ARG A 733 -19.46 -1.97 -24.38
N LEU A 734 -18.67 -1.13 -23.71
CA LEU A 734 -17.58 -0.41 -24.35
C LEU A 734 -16.63 -1.39 -25.06
N LYS A 735 -16.50 -1.23 -26.37
CA LYS A 735 -15.50 -1.96 -27.15
C LYS A 735 -14.13 -1.32 -26.94
N PRO A 736 -13.06 -2.12 -26.86
CA PRO A 736 -11.71 -1.56 -26.74
C PRO A 736 -11.35 -0.68 -27.95
N ASP A 737 -10.72 0.47 -27.68
CA ASP A 737 -10.31 1.45 -28.70
C ASP A 737 -9.10 1.01 -29.54
N GLY A 738 -8.44 -0.08 -29.16
CA GLY A 738 -7.15 -0.49 -29.68
C GLY A 738 -5.98 -0.01 -28.82
N CYS A 739 -4.82 -0.62 -29.03
CA CYS A 739 -3.58 -0.25 -28.35
C CYS A 739 -3.06 1.10 -28.88
N PRO A 740 -2.81 2.10 -28.01
CA PRO A 740 -2.38 3.43 -28.43
C PRO A 740 -0.99 3.42 -29.08
N ASP A 741 -0.78 4.28 -30.07
CA ASP A 741 0.54 4.49 -30.70
C ASP A 741 1.45 5.37 -29.84
N LEU A 742 0.83 6.24 -29.05
CA LEU A 742 1.45 7.22 -28.18
C LEU A 742 0.62 7.37 -26.89
N VAL A 743 1.30 7.40 -25.74
CA VAL A 743 0.68 7.66 -24.44
C VAL A 743 1.42 8.81 -23.78
N PHE A 744 0.70 9.88 -23.42
CA PHE A 744 1.24 11.01 -22.65
C PHE A 744 0.61 11.07 -21.27
N LYS A 745 1.43 11.34 -20.26
CA LYS A 745 1.02 11.59 -18.87
C LYS A 745 1.26 13.05 -18.51
N THR A 746 0.21 13.73 -18.08
CA THR A 746 0.23 15.09 -17.55
C THR A 746 -0.68 15.21 -16.32
N THR A 747 -0.87 16.42 -15.83
CA THR A 747 -1.79 16.72 -14.73
C THR A 747 -3.25 16.76 -15.22
N PRO A 748 -4.24 16.40 -14.38
CA PRO A 748 -5.65 16.35 -14.80
C PRO A 748 -6.19 17.67 -15.35
N ASP A 749 -5.70 18.82 -14.88
CA ASP A 749 -6.11 20.14 -15.36
C ASP A 749 -5.62 20.49 -16.76
N LYS A 750 -4.58 19.82 -17.27
CA LYS A 750 -3.95 20.10 -18.58
C LYS A 750 -4.30 19.09 -19.67
N VAL A 751 -4.85 17.94 -19.30
CA VAL A 751 -4.95 16.77 -20.18
C VAL A 751 -5.89 16.97 -21.36
N ILE A 752 -7.01 17.65 -21.15
CA ILE A 752 -8.03 17.87 -22.19
C ILE A 752 -7.49 18.82 -23.27
N ASP A 753 -6.87 19.92 -22.86
CA ASP A 753 -6.25 20.88 -23.78
C ASP A 753 -5.10 20.24 -24.56
N LEU A 754 -4.27 19.44 -23.91
CA LEU A 754 -3.19 18.70 -24.57
C LEU A 754 -3.74 17.73 -25.62
N ALA A 755 -4.80 16.98 -25.29
CA ALA A 755 -5.43 16.06 -26.23
C ALA A 755 -6.01 16.78 -27.45
N HIS A 756 -6.64 17.94 -27.25
CA HIS A 756 -7.16 18.77 -28.34
C HIS A 756 -6.04 19.34 -29.21
N GLN A 757 -4.96 19.84 -28.61
CA GLN A 757 -3.81 20.36 -29.34
C GLN A 757 -3.16 19.27 -30.20
N LEU A 758 -2.98 18.07 -29.66
CA LEU A 758 -2.46 16.92 -30.41
C LEU A 758 -3.37 16.52 -31.58
N ALA A 759 -4.68 16.56 -31.38
CA ALA A 759 -5.62 16.23 -32.45
C ALA A 759 -5.56 17.25 -33.59
N THR A 760 -5.63 18.54 -33.28
CA THR A 760 -5.71 19.62 -34.28
C THR A 760 -4.37 19.95 -34.94
N THR A 761 -3.25 19.81 -34.21
CA THR A 761 -1.92 20.21 -34.71
C THR A 761 -1.13 19.04 -35.28
N ASN A 762 -1.39 17.82 -34.80
CA ASN A 762 -0.57 16.65 -35.12
C ASN A 762 -1.36 15.53 -35.82
N HIS A 763 -2.61 15.80 -36.22
CA HIS A 763 -3.48 14.88 -36.96
C HIS A 763 -3.68 13.51 -36.28
N LEU A 764 -3.67 13.48 -34.94
CA LEU A 764 -3.96 12.28 -34.16
C LEU A 764 -5.45 12.22 -33.78
N THR A 765 -6.02 11.03 -33.75
CA THR A 765 -7.21 10.83 -32.90
C THR A 765 -6.71 10.67 -31.47
N THR A 766 -7.28 11.42 -30.54
CA THR A 766 -6.87 11.37 -29.12
C THR A 766 -8.03 11.04 -28.22
N ILE A 767 -7.74 10.27 -27.17
CA ILE A 767 -8.66 9.91 -26.09
C ILE A 767 -7.99 10.31 -24.78
N ALA A 768 -8.56 11.29 -24.09
CA ALA A 768 -8.07 11.77 -22.81
C ALA A 768 -8.84 11.12 -21.65
N LEU A 769 -8.15 10.33 -20.83
CA LEU A 769 -8.68 9.83 -19.56
C LEU A 769 -8.46 10.94 -18.53
N ALA A 770 -9.45 11.83 -18.43
CA ALA A 770 -9.28 13.15 -17.84
C ALA A 770 -8.83 13.12 -16.37
N TYR A 771 -9.47 12.27 -15.57
CA TYR A 771 -9.13 12.11 -14.14
C TYR A 771 -7.69 11.65 -13.90
N ASN A 772 -7.16 10.79 -14.77
CA ASN A 772 -5.82 10.25 -14.62
C ASN A 772 -4.74 11.12 -15.27
N GLY A 773 -5.11 12.15 -16.03
CA GLY A 773 -4.16 12.96 -16.79
C GLY A 773 -3.44 12.16 -17.88
N ILE A 774 -4.14 11.26 -18.56
CA ILE A 774 -3.59 10.45 -19.66
C ILE A 774 -4.19 10.87 -20.99
N VAL A 775 -3.35 10.93 -22.03
CA VAL A 775 -3.78 11.00 -23.42
C VAL A 775 -3.30 9.76 -24.17
N HIS A 776 -4.22 9.00 -24.72
CA HIS A 776 -3.96 7.98 -25.73
C HIS A 776 -4.05 8.63 -27.12
N GLY A 777 -3.01 8.49 -27.93
CA GLY A 777 -2.94 8.98 -29.29
C GLY A 777 -2.90 7.84 -30.30
N TYR A 778 -3.67 7.99 -31.37
CA TYR A 778 -3.84 7.02 -32.44
C TYR A 778 -3.55 7.69 -33.78
N LEU A 779 -2.67 7.08 -34.58
CA LEU A 779 -2.41 7.52 -35.94
C LEU A 779 -3.63 7.23 -36.83
N ALA A 780 -3.91 8.12 -37.77
CA ALA A 780 -5.00 7.91 -38.72
C ALA A 780 -4.72 6.69 -39.62
N SER A 781 -5.70 5.80 -39.77
CA SER A 781 -5.61 4.66 -40.68
C SER A 781 -5.90 5.10 -42.12
N SER A 782 -4.98 5.81 -42.79
CA SER A 782 -5.11 6.07 -44.22
C SER A 782 -3.99 5.39 -45.01
N ALA A 783 -4.40 4.75 -46.10
CA ALA A 783 -3.56 4.02 -47.05
C ALA A 783 -2.58 4.93 -47.84
N GLU A 784 -2.50 6.22 -47.51
CA GLU A 784 -1.75 7.23 -48.26
C GLU A 784 -0.57 7.85 -47.49
N ILE A 785 -0.30 7.43 -46.24
CA ILE A 785 0.87 7.97 -45.52
C ILE A 785 2.10 7.14 -45.88
N SER A 786 2.94 7.66 -46.78
CA SER A 786 4.22 7.05 -47.20
C SER A 786 5.28 6.99 -46.09
N ASN A 787 4.99 7.50 -44.89
CA ASN A 787 5.95 7.66 -43.78
C ASN A 787 5.68 6.64 -42.67
N SER A 788 6.75 6.01 -42.17
CA SER A 788 6.68 5.08 -41.04
C SER A 788 6.04 5.73 -39.80
N PRO A 789 5.32 4.97 -38.95
CA PRO A 789 4.78 5.46 -37.68
C PRO A 789 5.82 6.17 -36.79
N GLU A 790 7.06 5.67 -36.79
CA GLU A 790 8.18 6.30 -36.08
C GLU A 790 8.45 7.74 -36.55
N ASN A 791 8.46 7.98 -37.86
CA ASN A 791 8.70 9.31 -38.44
C ASN A 791 7.57 10.30 -38.12
N GLN A 792 6.37 9.81 -37.81
CA GLN A 792 5.23 10.64 -37.41
C GLN A 792 5.25 10.95 -35.91
N ILE A 793 5.61 9.97 -35.08
CA ILE A 793 5.57 10.11 -33.61
C ILE A 793 6.81 10.80 -33.04
N ALA A 794 8.01 10.54 -33.57
CA ALA A 794 9.25 11.07 -33.00
C ALA A 794 9.29 12.62 -32.89
N PRO A 795 8.84 13.40 -33.89
CA PRO A 795 8.79 14.86 -33.79
C PRO A 795 7.78 15.36 -32.74
N ILE A 796 6.67 14.62 -32.53
CA ILE A 796 5.66 14.93 -31.52
C ILE A 796 6.28 14.77 -30.13
N VAL A 797 6.90 13.61 -29.88
CA VAL A 797 7.60 13.35 -28.62
C VAL A 797 8.64 14.41 -28.33
N GLN A 798 9.50 14.75 -29.30
CA GLN A 798 10.54 15.76 -29.13
C GLN A 798 9.99 17.13 -28.74
N ARG A 799 8.80 17.48 -29.24
CA ARG A 799 8.14 18.76 -28.95
C ARG A 799 7.57 18.86 -27.53
N TYR A 800 6.99 17.78 -27.01
CA TYR A 800 6.23 17.81 -25.76
C TYR A 800 6.95 17.20 -24.55
N ALA A 801 7.96 16.36 -24.75
CA ALA A 801 8.58 15.59 -23.67
C ALA A 801 9.11 16.44 -22.51
N SER A 802 9.81 17.55 -22.78
CA SER A 802 10.37 18.42 -21.74
C SER A 802 9.29 19.06 -20.86
N THR A 803 8.20 19.52 -21.47
CA THR A 803 7.05 20.09 -20.77
C THR A 803 6.38 19.07 -19.85
N LEU A 804 6.16 17.85 -20.34
CA LEU A 804 5.55 16.77 -19.57
C LEU A 804 6.42 16.41 -18.35
N VAL A 805 7.72 16.26 -18.56
CA VAL A 805 8.69 15.93 -17.51
C VAL A 805 8.75 17.05 -16.44
N GLY A 806 8.65 18.32 -16.83
CA GLY A 806 8.64 19.45 -15.91
C GLY A 806 7.52 19.40 -14.86
N ASP A 807 6.37 18.80 -15.20
CA ASP A 807 5.24 18.59 -14.28
C ASP A 807 5.27 17.23 -13.56
N GLY A 808 6.36 16.46 -13.71
CA GLY A 808 6.47 15.08 -13.21
C GLY A 808 5.68 14.07 -14.03
N GLY A 809 5.32 14.43 -15.26
CA GLY A 809 4.68 13.57 -16.25
C GLY A 809 5.71 12.85 -17.11
N ASP A 810 5.24 12.13 -18.13
CA ASP A 810 6.10 11.35 -19.00
C ASP A 810 5.36 10.88 -20.28
N TRP A 811 6.03 10.09 -21.11
CA TRP A 811 5.47 9.58 -22.37
C TRP A 811 5.92 8.15 -22.70
N GLN A 812 5.14 7.42 -23.48
CA GLN A 812 5.49 6.12 -24.04
C GLN A 812 5.02 6.04 -25.49
N SER A 813 5.75 5.34 -26.35
CA SER A 813 5.28 4.98 -27.68
C SER A 813 5.62 3.53 -28.00
N ARG A 814 4.78 2.89 -28.82
CA ARG A 814 5.07 1.59 -29.42
C ARG A 814 6.08 1.66 -30.56
N HIS A 815 6.27 2.86 -31.12
CA HIS A 815 7.08 3.08 -32.32
C HIS A 815 8.40 3.77 -32.01
N VAL A 816 8.43 4.60 -30.96
CA VAL A 816 9.61 5.36 -30.56
C VAL A 816 10.11 4.88 -29.19
N PRO A 817 11.31 4.27 -29.09
CA PRO A 817 11.84 3.81 -27.82
C PRO A 817 12.21 4.99 -26.93
N ARG A 818 12.03 4.83 -25.62
CA ARG A 818 12.56 5.79 -24.65
C ARG A 818 14.09 5.83 -24.71
N PRO A 819 14.71 7.01 -24.51
CA PRO A 819 16.15 7.11 -24.30
C PRO A 819 16.63 6.16 -23.19
N PRO A 820 17.87 5.66 -23.27
CA PRO A 820 18.46 4.86 -22.21
C PRO A 820 18.56 5.67 -20.91
N ALA A 821 18.50 4.98 -19.78
CA ALA A 821 18.75 5.55 -18.47
C ALA A 821 20.11 6.27 -18.43
N ARG A 822 20.22 7.32 -17.60
CA ARG A 822 21.44 8.15 -17.50
C ARG A 822 21.83 8.37 -16.03
N GLY A 823 23.10 8.71 -15.81
CA GLY A 823 23.62 9.01 -14.47
C GLY A 823 23.37 7.86 -13.49
N VAL A 824 22.90 8.22 -12.30
CA VAL A 824 22.68 7.25 -11.20
C VAL A 824 21.66 6.17 -11.56
N GLU A 825 20.66 6.46 -12.40
CA GLU A 825 19.69 5.45 -12.83
C GLU A 825 20.35 4.34 -13.65
N ALA A 826 21.31 4.70 -14.52
CA ALA A 826 22.03 3.73 -15.32
C ALA A 826 22.86 2.79 -14.43
N GLU A 827 23.51 3.34 -13.40
CA GLU A 827 24.28 2.58 -12.41
C GLU A 827 23.39 1.59 -11.64
N TRP A 828 22.23 2.06 -11.13
CA TRP A 828 21.27 1.22 -10.43
C TRP A 828 20.71 0.11 -11.33
N MET A 829 20.40 0.41 -12.58
CA MET A 829 19.94 -0.59 -13.53
C MET A 829 21.01 -1.63 -13.85
N THR A 830 22.27 -1.24 -14.00
CA THR A 830 23.37 -2.18 -14.23
C THR A 830 23.56 -3.12 -13.03
N LEU A 831 23.44 -2.62 -11.80
CA LEU A 831 23.47 -3.46 -10.60
C LEU A 831 22.32 -4.46 -10.60
N LEU A 832 21.10 -4.02 -10.89
CA LEU A 832 19.95 -4.93 -10.99
C LEU A 832 20.12 -5.98 -12.08
N GLU A 833 20.58 -5.59 -13.27
CA GLU A 833 20.82 -6.53 -14.37
C GLU A 833 21.83 -7.61 -13.99
N GLN A 834 22.89 -7.25 -13.25
CA GLN A 834 23.89 -8.20 -12.74
C GLN A 834 23.28 -9.17 -11.73
N GLU A 835 22.48 -8.67 -10.78
CA GLU A 835 21.79 -9.50 -9.79
C GLU A 835 20.78 -10.44 -10.46
N PHE A 836 19.97 -9.93 -11.41
CA PHE A 836 19.01 -10.72 -12.18
C PHE A 836 19.67 -11.76 -13.11
N ALA A 837 20.89 -11.51 -13.59
CA ALA A 837 21.66 -12.49 -14.37
C ALA A 837 22.36 -13.53 -13.49
N THR A 838 22.60 -13.22 -12.21
CA THR A 838 23.25 -14.12 -11.25
C THR A 838 22.27 -15.13 -10.63
N VAL A 839 21.00 -14.72 -10.47
CA VAL A 839 19.89 -15.59 -10.07
C VAL A 839 19.50 -16.49 -11.23
#